data_AF-A0A427RPR9-F1
#
_entry.id   AF-A0A427RPR9-F1
#
_cell.length_a   1.000
_cell.length_b   1.000
_cell.length_c   1.000
_cell.angle_alpha   90.00
_cell.angle_beta   90.00
_cell.angle_gamma   90.00
#
_symmetry.space_group_name_H-M   'P 1'
#
loop_
_entity.id
_entity.type
_entity.pdbx_description
1 polymer ?
#
loop_
_entity_poly.entity_id
_entity_poly.type
_entity_poly.pdbx_seq_one_letter_code
_entity_poly.pdbx_strand_id
1 'polypeptide(L)'
;MKQIWRIYKTDLRNVAKHWAAIVIVVGLMILPSLYAWFNIKASWDPYGNTKEVPIAVSNQDAGSNLRGKDINIGDEIVDSLKKNKNLGWKFVDEKQAIYGVERGDYYASITIPKDFSEKIATVLDENPQKPELDYYVNEKVNAIAPKITAKGASGITEEISKNFVKTANGEIFKIFNDLGIDLETNLPSIEKVKDLVFKLEAQFPEMNTLMDKALDDATRAEDIVKVAQKDLPVVESVINDGQEALANLDKFFARQDQTLKNAPGTIRNDLVVAQSVMDSAAAFTDFLMNPGVDLNIPDFSGMNGLPEFPARPDLSKLNSDGYKGIAQSINQTVNNVLSSSRAGTAYGKSVVNGLQNGQFDPEQAKKDLNAVSDQLQARTENISYLINIFTELQNSATTDFGKSFFQGRVDRLTKLKSGMENANNGIKDIVSVIGTGQEVKKDVTDVANQKLDAANALIDQAEKDYNETFVADYKKAVSTVDQAKADANEIYDNAKADYEKAKNSLESTKSSVQKALEDVQNRGVNGLEGSKEALKSLNGQFQAGIGLIDDMIPVLESTNKVLADVNSDKNLNNGIAKLNKAKSSLQKGVDATNKGITLLNNGQKPTKDVIESINNAAKGGSAQLTDVLSTYDSEIVPNFNTAIARTKEMSKNTTQILNDADKKLPDVKKLLEDSSKGLVDGRKKLADIKAEMPATEKKIKELADKIRDFESEEDLKDIIRLLKNDVEKQSDYFANPVNLKENKLFAMPNYGSAMSPFYTVLALWVGALLMVSLLTVEVHEEGANYKSHEIYFGRLLTFLTIGLSQAFIVSMGDIFLLGTYVVDKFWFVLFSLFIGGVFVCIVYSLVSIFGNVGKSMAIILLVLQVAGSGGTFPIQMTPAFFQAIYPFLPFTYAISAIRETVGGMLWDIVTRDLLVLSAFVVVMIVAALLLKTPINKSSEKFVENAKGSKIIH
;
A
#
# COMPACT_ATOMS: atom_id res chain seq x y z
N MET A 1 5.42 -22.63 -51.67
CA MET A 1 4.05 -23.18 -51.85
C MET A 1 4.01 -24.53 -52.56
N LYS A 2 4.61 -24.71 -53.76
CA LYS A 2 4.56 -26.02 -54.47
C LYS A 2 5.11 -27.19 -53.64
N GLN A 3 6.22 -26.98 -52.92
CA GLN A 3 6.82 -28.02 -52.08
C GLN A 3 6.01 -28.35 -50.82
N ILE A 4 5.41 -27.34 -50.17
CA ILE A 4 4.48 -27.51 -49.04
C ILE A 4 3.34 -28.47 -49.43
N TRP A 5 2.71 -28.22 -50.58
CA TRP A 5 1.64 -29.07 -51.10
C TRP A 5 2.11 -30.47 -51.50
N ARG A 6 3.35 -30.60 -51.97
CA ARG A 6 3.95 -31.91 -52.28
C ARG A 6 4.08 -32.75 -51.00
N ILE A 7 4.65 -32.19 -49.94
CA ILE A 7 4.80 -32.88 -48.65
C ILE A 7 3.44 -33.36 -48.12
N TYR A 8 2.45 -32.46 -48.06
CA TYR A 8 1.11 -32.78 -47.58
C TYR A 8 0.42 -33.88 -48.41
N LYS A 9 0.46 -33.80 -49.74
CA LYS A 9 -0.12 -34.84 -50.62
C LYS A 9 0.59 -36.18 -50.48
N THR A 10 1.92 -36.16 -50.34
CA THR A 10 2.71 -37.38 -50.11
C THR A 10 2.33 -38.03 -48.79
N ASP A 11 2.17 -37.25 -47.72
CA ASP A 11 1.74 -37.76 -46.41
C ASP A 11 0.39 -38.46 -46.49
N LEU A 12 -0.63 -37.79 -47.04
CA LEU A 12 -1.97 -38.37 -47.18
C LEU A 12 -1.94 -39.64 -48.04
N ARG A 13 -1.17 -39.63 -49.13
CA ARG A 13 -1.01 -40.79 -50.01
C ARG A 13 -0.32 -41.94 -49.28
N ASN A 14 0.69 -41.67 -48.46
CA ASN A 14 1.42 -42.69 -47.70
C ASN A 14 0.51 -43.30 -46.62
N VAL A 15 -0.24 -42.49 -45.87
CA VAL A 15 -1.24 -42.98 -44.92
C VAL A 15 -2.25 -43.88 -45.63
N ALA A 16 -2.81 -43.44 -46.75
CA ALA A 16 -3.80 -44.23 -47.50
C ALA A 16 -3.27 -45.53 -48.11
N LYS A 17 -1.95 -45.65 -48.34
CA LYS A 17 -1.32 -46.86 -48.90
C LYS A 17 -0.95 -47.91 -47.86
N HIS A 18 -0.74 -47.51 -46.61
CA HIS A 18 -0.23 -48.40 -45.56
C HIS A 18 -1.32 -48.66 -44.52
N TRP A 19 -1.86 -49.87 -44.50
CA TRP A 19 -2.97 -50.24 -43.60
C TRP A 19 -2.67 -49.98 -42.11
N ALA A 20 -1.44 -50.23 -41.66
CA ALA A 20 -1.03 -49.95 -40.28
C ALA A 20 -1.06 -48.44 -39.96
N ALA A 21 -0.68 -47.59 -40.92
CA ALA A 21 -0.77 -46.14 -40.77
C ALA A 21 -2.23 -45.66 -40.72
N ILE A 22 -3.13 -46.27 -41.49
CA ILE A 22 -4.57 -46.00 -41.43
C ILE A 22 -5.11 -46.31 -40.02
N VAL A 23 -4.80 -47.49 -39.48
CA VAL A 23 -5.26 -47.90 -38.13
C VAL A 23 -4.77 -46.91 -37.07
N ILE A 24 -3.49 -46.50 -37.12
CA ILE A 24 -2.92 -45.51 -36.19
C ILE A 24 -3.63 -44.16 -36.33
N VAL A 25 -3.84 -43.67 -37.55
CA VAL A 25 -4.48 -42.36 -37.80
C VAL A 25 -5.95 -42.37 -37.39
N VAL A 26 -6.71 -43.44 -37.68
CA VAL A 26 -8.10 -43.59 -37.22
C VAL A 26 -8.17 -43.70 -35.70
N GLY A 27 -7.25 -44.46 -35.08
CA GLY A 27 -7.12 -44.51 -33.63
C GLY A 27 -6.88 -43.12 -33.02
N LEU A 28 -5.93 -42.36 -33.58
CA LEU A 28 -5.66 -40.98 -33.19
C LEU A 28 -6.89 -40.08 -33.37
N MET A 29 -7.69 -40.27 -34.41
CA MET A 29 -8.92 -39.49 -34.64
C MET A 29 -9.99 -39.74 -33.55
N ILE A 30 -10.08 -40.95 -33.02
CA ILE A 30 -11.15 -41.34 -32.08
C ILE A 30 -10.74 -41.15 -30.61
N LEU A 31 -9.47 -41.41 -30.26
CA LEU A 31 -8.96 -41.41 -28.88
C LEU A 31 -9.35 -40.17 -28.04
N PRO A 32 -9.28 -38.94 -28.56
CA PRO A 32 -9.70 -37.75 -27.83
C PRO A 32 -11.16 -37.82 -27.39
N SER A 33 -12.02 -38.33 -28.26
CA SER A 33 -13.46 -38.40 -28.03
C SER A 33 -13.79 -39.36 -26.90
N LEU A 34 -13.08 -40.48 -26.78
CA LEU A 34 -13.24 -41.39 -25.64
C LEU A 34 -12.97 -40.67 -24.31
N TYR A 35 -11.92 -39.83 -24.27
CA TYR A 35 -11.62 -39.06 -23.07
C TYR A 35 -12.76 -38.10 -22.70
N ALA A 36 -13.27 -37.31 -23.66
CA ALA A 36 -14.40 -36.42 -23.41
C ALA A 36 -15.64 -37.22 -22.96
N TRP A 37 -16.00 -38.25 -23.72
CA TRP A 37 -17.28 -38.94 -23.54
C TRP A 37 -17.40 -39.65 -22.20
N PHE A 38 -16.36 -40.38 -21.76
CA PHE A 38 -16.40 -41.04 -20.46
C PHE A 38 -16.47 -40.04 -19.31
N ASN A 39 -15.71 -38.95 -19.37
CA ASN A 39 -15.69 -37.95 -18.31
C ASN A 39 -16.99 -37.14 -18.24
N ILE A 40 -17.56 -36.76 -19.39
CA ILE A 40 -18.87 -36.10 -19.46
C ILE A 40 -19.94 -37.04 -18.90
N LYS A 41 -19.96 -38.30 -19.33
CA LYS A 41 -20.97 -39.28 -18.86
C LYS A 41 -20.89 -39.53 -17.36
N ALA A 42 -19.67 -39.65 -16.81
CA ALA A 42 -19.47 -39.79 -15.37
C ALA A 42 -19.96 -38.55 -14.58
N SER A 43 -19.96 -37.39 -15.22
CA SER A 43 -20.41 -36.12 -14.64
C SER A 43 -21.91 -35.84 -14.83
N TRP A 44 -22.71 -36.74 -15.41
CA TRP A 44 -24.14 -36.48 -15.64
C TRP A 44 -24.91 -36.20 -14.35
N ASP A 45 -24.68 -37.02 -13.33
CA ASP A 45 -25.30 -36.89 -12.03
C ASP A 45 -24.32 -37.36 -10.93
N PRO A 46 -23.34 -36.53 -10.55
CA PRO A 46 -22.34 -36.89 -9.53
C PRO A 46 -22.95 -37.07 -8.13
N TYR A 47 -24.24 -36.73 -7.95
CA TYR A 47 -24.95 -36.79 -6.68
C TYR A 47 -26.16 -37.75 -6.72
N GLY A 48 -26.43 -38.43 -7.82
CA GLY A 48 -27.63 -39.26 -8.00
C GLY A 48 -27.72 -40.49 -7.10
N ASN A 49 -26.56 -40.96 -6.62
CA ASN A 49 -26.42 -42.15 -5.78
C ASN A 49 -26.08 -41.82 -4.31
N THR A 50 -26.54 -40.69 -3.79
CA THR A 50 -26.32 -40.30 -2.38
C THR A 50 -26.93 -41.26 -1.34
N LYS A 51 -27.81 -42.18 -1.78
CA LYS A 51 -28.39 -43.25 -0.93
C LYS A 51 -27.36 -44.21 -0.35
N GLU A 52 -26.23 -44.36 -1.05
CA GLU A 52 -25.11 -45.22 -0.65
C GLU A 52 -24.10 -44.50 0.24
N VAL A 53 -24.34 -43.23 0.62
CA VAL A 53 -23.50 -42.49 1.56
C VAL A 53 -24.06 -42.70 2.97
N PRO A 54 -23.45 -43.56 3.80
CA PRO A 54 -23.98 -43.87 5.11
C PRO A 54 -23.76 -42.70 6.08
N ILE A 55 -24.85 -42.19 6.64
CA ILE A 55 -24.85 -41.12 7.64
C ILE A 55 -25.50 -41.65 8.91
N ALA A 56 -24.75 -41.67 10.00
CA ALA A 56 -25.27 -42.11 11.29
C ALA A 56 -26.17 -41.03 11.92
N VAL A 57 -27.25 -41.45 12.56
CA VAL A 57 -28.13 -40.57 13.33
C VAL A 57 -28.36 -41.23 14.69
N SER A 58 -28.08 -40.52 15.76
CA SER A 58 -28.35 -40.96 17.13
C SER A 58 -29.25 -39.95 17.83
N ASN A 59 -30.37 -40.42 18.37
CA ASN A 59 -31.29 -39.58 19.13
C ASN A 59 -31.11 -39.83 20.64
N GLN A 60 -30.72 -38.81 21.39
CA GLN A 60 -30.67 -38.83 22.85
C GLN A 60 -31.79 -38.01 23.49
N ASP A 61 -32.64 -37.35 22.68
CA ASP A 61 -33.71 -36.45 23.13
C ASP A 61 -34.66 -37.16 24.09
N ALA A 62 -34.78 -36.62 25.31
CA ALA A 62 -35.66 -37.16 26.33
C ALA A 62 -37.14 -36.75 26.11
N GLY A 63 -37.40 -35.86 25.15
CA GLY A 63 -38.69 -35.19 25.02
C GLY A 63 -38.87 -34.08 26.07
N SER A 64 -39.94 -33.32 25.93
CA SER A 64 -40.31 -32.28 26.87
C SER A 64 -41.83 -32.16 26.96
N ASN A 65 -42.32 -31.36 27.90
CA ASN A 65 -43.74 -31.08 28.04
C ASN A 65 -43.99 -29.61 27.71
N LEU A 66 -44.79 -29.36 26.67
CA LEU A 66 -45.21 -28.02 26.29
C LEU A 66 -46.69 -27.85 26.64
N ARG A 67 -46.97 -27.11 27.73
CA ARG A 67 -48.32 -26.80 28.24
C ARG A 67 -49.23 -28.04 28.42
N GLY A 68 -48.71 -29.12 29.01
CA GLY A 68 -49.46 -30.34 29.32
C GLY A 68 -49.50 -31.37 28.19
N LYS A 69 -48.85 -31.09 27.05
CA LYS A 69 -48.68 -32.03 25.95
C LYS A 69 -47.22 -32.48 25.87
N ASP A 70 -47.00 -33.78 25.96
CA ASP A 70 -45.68 -34.36 25.76
C ASP A 70 -45.29 -34.22 24.28
N ILE A 71 -44.12 -33.64 24.03
CA ILE A 71 -43.52 -33.45 22.72
C ILE A 71 -42.14 -34.13 22.67
N ASN A 72 -41.85 -34.81 21.58
CA ASN A 72 -40.51 -35.35 21.31
C ASN A 72 -40.15 -35.07 19.86
N ILE A 73 -39.52 -33.92 19.64
CA ILE A 73 -39.11 -33.45 18.31
C ILE A 73 -37.98 -34.32 17.76
N GLY A 74 -37.11 -34.87 18.61
CA GLY A 74 -36.07 -35.81 18.20
C GLY A 74 -36.64 -37.05 17.50
N ASP A 75 -37.70 -37.64 18.04
CA ASP A 75 -38.37 -38.80 17.43
C ASP A 75 -39.05 -38.45 16.10
N GLU A 76 -39.67 -37.28 16.00
CA GLU A 76 -40.28 -36.79 14.76
C GLU A 76 -39.24 -36.58 13.65
N ILE A 77 -38.06 -36.06 13.99
CA ILE A 77 -36.92 -35.91 13.07
C ILE A 77 -36.46 -37.30 12.61
N VAL A 78 -36.26 -38.23 13.54
CA VAL A 78 -35.82 -39.60 13.23
C VAL A 78 -36.81 -40.29 12.28
N ASP A 79 -38.11 -40.18 12.53
CA ASP A 79 -39.12 -40.81 11.67
C ASP A 79 -39.22 -40.16 10.29
N SER A 80 -39.01 -38.85 10.20
CA SER A 80 -38.94 -38.14 8.92
C SER A 80 -37.70 -38.55 8.11
N LEU A 81 -36.56 -38.72 8.77
CA LEU A 81 -35.33 -39.21 8.15
C LEU A 81 -35.45 -40.66 7.69
N LYS A 82 -36.14 -41.53 8.43
CA LYS A 82 -36.43 -42.91 7.98
C LYS A 82 -37.24 -42.95 6.68
N LYS A 83 -38.14 -41.98 6.49
CA LYS A 83 -38.96 -41.82 5.27
C LYS A 83 -38.16 -41.23 4.11
N ASN A 84 -37.18 -40.37 4.38
CA ASN A 84 -36.32 -39.78 3.37
C ASN A 84 -35.33 -40.82 2.81
N LYS A 85 -35.52 -41.23 1.55
CA LYS A 85 -34.66 -42.22 0.87
C LYS A 85 -33.56 -41.61 0.02
N ASN A 86 -33.29 -40.30 0.11
CA ASN A 86 -32.29 -39.63 -0.72
C ASN A 86 -30.86 -39.79 -0.16
N LEU A 87 -30.74 -40.10 1.14
CA LEU A 87 -29.47 -40.29 1.84
C LEU A 87 -29.46 -41.63 2.59
N GLY A 88 -28.27 -42.18 2.83
CA GLY A 88 -28.08 -43.47 3.48
C GLY A 88 -28.17 -43.43 5.00
N TRP A 89 -29.30 -43.01 5.57
CA TRP A 89 -29.46 -42.87 7.02
C TRP A 89 -29.27 -44.21 7.77
N LYS A 90 -28.47 -44.18 8.83
CA LYS A 90 -28.20 -45.31 9.74
C LYS A 90 -28.47 -44.90 11.17
N PHE A 91 -29.49 -45.48 11.79
CA PHE A 91 -29.87 -45.12 13.15
C PHE A 91 -29.14 -46.05 14.13
N VAL A 92 -28.27 -45.47 14.96
CA VAL A 92 -27.38 -46.20 15.87
C VAL A 92 -27.25 -45.44 17.20
N ASP A 93 -26.66 -46.07 18.22
CA ASP A 93 -26.32 -45.37 19.46
C ASP A 93 -25.20 -44.33 19.24
N GLU A 94 -25.13 -43.30 20.09
CA GLU A 94 -24.17 -42.20 19.94
C GLU A 94 -22.71 -42.68 19.91
N LYS A 95 -22.34 -43.66 20.75
CA LYS A 95 -20.96 -44.17 20.80
C LYS A 95 -20.62 -44.88 19.49
N GLN A 96 -21.54 -45.70 18.97
CA GLN A 96 -21.39 -46.34 17.67
C GLN A 96 -21.40 -45.32 16.52
N ALA A 97 -22.19 -44.25 16.61
CA ALA A 97 -22.26 -43.20 15.61
C ALA A 97 -20.89 -42.50 15.47
N ILE A 98 -20.34 -42.01 16.58
CA ILE A 98 -19.06 -41.30 16.61
C ILE A 98 -17.92 -42.25 16.23
N TYR A 99 -17.85 -43.44 16.83
CA TYR A 99 -16.80 -44.41 16.53
C TYR A 99 -16.84 -44.92 15.08
N GLY A 100 -18.04 -45.09 14.51
CA GLY A 100 -18.21 -45.47 13.11
C GLY A 100 -17.80 -44.34 12.16
N VAL A 101 -17.99 -43.07 12.53
CA VAL A 101 -17.43 -41.93 11.80
C VAL A 101 -15.90 -41.96 11.86
N GLU A 102 -15.29 -42.16 13.03
CA GLU A 102 -13.83 -42.24 13.18
C GLU A 102 -13.21 -43.35 12.31
N ARG A 103 -13.85 -44.52 12.23
CA ARG A 103 -13.40 -45.64 11.40
C ARG A 103 -13.68 -45.49 9.90
N GLY A 104 -14.58 -44.58 9.53
CA GLY A 104 -15.03 -44.39 8.15
C GLY A 104 -16.15 -45.36 7.71
N ASP A 105 -16.77 -46.06 8.66
CA ASP A 105 -17.99 -46.85 8.43
C ASP A 105 -19.18 -45.93 8.13
N TYR A 106 -19.17 -44.72 8.71
CA TYR A 106 -20.07 -43.62 8.41
C TYR A 106 -19.26 -42.41 7.93
N TYR A 107 -19.80 -41.65 6.97
CA TYR A 107 -19.14 -40.41 6.52
C TYR A 107 -19.37 -39.24 7.48
N ALA A 108 -20.52 -39.24 8.15
CA ALA A 108 -20.87 -38.29 9.18
C ALA A 108 -21.85 -38.93 10.17
N SER A 109 -21.94 -38.36 11.38
CA SER A 109 -22.97 -38.65 12.36
C SER A 109 -23.63 -37.37 12.83
N ILE A 110 -24.92 -37.47 13.14
CA ILE A 110 -25.73 -36.39 13.69
C ILE A 110 -26.33 -36.90 14.99
N THR A 111 -25.97 -36.27 16.09
CA THR A 111 -26.50 -36.56 17.42
C THR A 111 -27.51 -35.48 17.80
N ILE A 112 -28.72 -35.92 18.15
CA ILE A 112 -29.75 -35.08 18.75
C ILE A 112 -29.54 -35.13 20.26
N PRO A 113 -29.16 -34.02 20.93
CA PRO A 113 -28.88 -34.01 22.35
C PRO A 113 -30.12 -34.27 23.22
N LYS A 114 -29.90 -34.57 24.49
CA LYS A 114 -30.96 -34.95 25.44
C LYS A 114 -31.97 -33.84 25.74
N ASP A 115 -31.51 -32.59 25.71
CA ASP A 115 -32.28 -31.39 26.02
C ASP A 115 -32.87 -30.73 24.76
N PHE A 116 -32.87 -31.43 23.62
CA PHE A 116 -33.27 -30.87 22.34
C PHE A 116 -34.74 -30.41 22.32
N SER A 117 -35.68 -31.28 22.72
CA SER A 117 -37.10 -30.90 22.84
C SER A 117 -37.36 -29.89 23.96
N GLU A 118 -36.57 -29.94 25.04
CA GLU A 118 -36.68 -29.00 26.17
C GLU A 118 -36.34 -27.58 25.73
N LYS A 119 -35.24 -27.38 25.00
CA LYS A 119 -34.87 -26.08 24.43
C LYS A 119 -35.91 -25.58 23.43
N ILE A 120 -36.46 -26.46 22.58
CA ILE A 120 -37.55 -26.08 21.66
C ILE A 120 -38.81 -25.62 22.42
N ALA A 121 -39.15 -26.28 23.53
CA ALA A 121 -40.31 -25.93 24.34
C ALA A 121 -40.22 -24.50 24.92
N THR A 122 -39.02 -23.96 25.12
CA THR A 122 -38.80 -22.59 25.63
C THR A 122 -39.19 -21.48 24.66
N VAL A 123 -39.65 -21.80 23.44
CA VAL A 123 -40.06 -20.80 22.43
C VAL A 123 -41.17 -19.85 22.92
N LEU A 124 -41.97 -20.28 23.89
CA LEU A 124 -43.04 -19.47 24.50
C LEU A 124 -42.63 -18.84 25.84
N ASP A 125 -41.39 -19.04 26.28
CA ASP A 125 -40.85 -18.50 27.53
C ASP A 125 -40.25 -17.10 27.33
N GLU A 126 -40.06 -16.36 28.43
CA GLU A 126 -39.47 -15.00 28.40
C GLU A 126 -38.02 -14.97 27.87
N ASN A 127 -37.32 -16.12 27.90
CA ASN A 127 -35.95 -16.25 27.40
C ASN A 127 -35.78 -17.54 26.57
N PRO A 128 -36.16 -17.51 25.28
CA PRO A 128 -36.13 -18.70 24.43
C PRO A 128 -34.71 -19.15 24.14
N GLN A 129 -34.47 -20.46 24.30
CA GLN A 129 -33.20 -21.13 24.06
C GLN A 129 -33.21 -21.85 22.70
N LYS A 130 -32.09 -21.79 21.98
CA LYS A 130 -31.94 -22.45 20.69
C LYS A 130 -31.44 -23.89 20.89
N PRO A 131 -32.10 -24.90 20.30
CA PRO A 131 -31.58 -26.27 20.30
C PRO A 131 -30.38 -26.39 19.36
N GLU A 132 -29.44 -27.27 19.70
CA GLU A 132 -28.23 -27.55 18.92
C GLU A 132 -28.20 -29.03 18.52
N LEU A 133 -27.51 -29.34 17.42
CA LEU A 133 -27.24 -30.72 17.00
C LEU A 133 -25.73 -30.91 16.94
N ASP A 134 -25.25 -32.05 17.44
CA ASP A 134 -23.83 -32.37 17.28
C ASP A 134 -23.63 -33.07 15.94
N TYR A 135 -22.83 -32.45 15.08
CA TYR A 135 -22.48 -32.98 13.77
C TYR A 135 -21.00 -33.36 13.76
N TYR A 136 -20.74 -34.66 13.57
CA TYR A 136 -19.40 -35.19 13.41
C TYR A 136 -19.22 -35.64 11.96
N VAL A 137 -18.09 -35.32 11.37
CA VAL A 137 -17.79 -35.69 9.97
C VAL A 137 -16.36 -36.17 9.85
N ASN A 138 -16.18 -37.24 9.08
CA ASN A 138 -14.85 -37.74 8.78
C ASN A 138 -14.36 -37.20 7.44
N GLU A 139 -13.72 -36.04 7.47
CA GLU A 139 -13.15 -35.40 6.27
C GLU A 139 -12.00 -36.22 5.65
N LYS A 140 -11.37 -37.13 6.41
CA LYS A 140 -10.23 -37.95 5.95
C LYS A 140 -10.63 -38.97 4.88
N VAL A 141 -11.85 -39.49 4.94
CA VAL A 141 -12.29 -40.56 4.03
C VAL A 141 -12.50 -40.03 2.62
N ASN A 142 -13.05 -38.82 2.49
CA ASN A 142 -13.31 -38.21 1.19
C ASN A 142 -13.51 -36.68 1.30
N ALA A 143 -12.82 -35.90 0.47
CA ALA A 143 -12.88 -34.44 0.50
C ALA A 143 -14.24 -33.83 0.09
N ILE A 144 -15.10 -34.60 -0.59
CA ILE A 144 -16.43 -34.15 -1.04
C ILE A 144 -17.51 -34.54 -0.02
N ALA A 145 -17.25 -35.57 0.81
CA ALA A 145 -18.23 -36.06 1.78
C ALA A 145 -18.71 -35.00 2.78
N PRO A 146 -17.88 -34.08 3.31
CA PRO A 146 -18.36 -33.01 4.18
C PRO A 146 -19.38 -32.11 3.50
N LYS A 147 -19.23 -31.84 2.19
CA LYS A 147 -20.20 -31.03 1.45
C LYS A 147 -21.53 -31.75 1.22
N ILE A 148 -21.48 -33.05 0.95
CA ILE A 148 -22.69 -33.88 0.77
C ILE A 148 -23.42 -34.07 2.10
N THR A 149 -22.69 -34.42 3.15
CA THR A 149 -23.26 -34.68 4.48
C THR A 149 -23.70 -33.41 5.19
N ALA A 150 -23.03 -32.27 4.99
CA ALA A 150 -23.52 -30.96 5.45
C ALA A 150 -24.84 -30.58 4.78
N LYS A 151 -25.03 -30.87 3.49
CA LYS A 151 -26.33 -30.67 2.82
C LYS A 151 -27.41 -31.59 3.41
N GLY A 152 -27.03 -32.81 3.82
CA GLY A 152 -27.90 -33.70 4.60
C GLY A 152 -28.28 -33.12 5.96
N ALA A 153 -27.32 -32.54 6.69
CA ALA A 153 -27.56 -31.85 7.96
C ALA A 153 -28.45 -30.60 7.78
N SER A 154 -28.27 -29.83 6.70
CA SER A 154 -29.16 -28.72 6.36
C SER A 154 -30.60 -29.17 6.11
N GLY A 155 -30.80 -30.32 5.46
CA GLY A 155 -32.14 -30.91 5.30
C GLY A 155 -32.79 -31.29 6.64
N ILE A 156 -32.00 -31.69 7.64
CA ILE A 156 -32.49 -31.91 9.01
C ILE A 156 -32.85 -30.58 9.68
N THR A 157 -32.04 -29.54 9.53
CA THR A 157 -32.38 -28.20 10.07
C THR A 157 -33.64 -27.60 9.42
N GLU A 158 -33.89 -27.92 8.15
CA GLU A 158 -35.12 -27.53 7.44
C GLU A 158 -36.33 -28.30 7.96
N GLU A 159 -36.20 -29.61 8.18
CA GLU A 159 -37.25 -30.44 8.80
C GLU A 159 -37.54 -30.00 10.24
N ILE A 160 -36.50 -29.63 11.01
CA ILE A 160 -36.64 -29.01 12.35
C ILE A 160 -37.44 -27.71 12.24
N SER A 161 -37.08 -26.83 11.32
CA SER A 161 -37.77 -25.56 11.13
C SER A 161 -39.23 -25.78 10.76
N LYS A 162 -39.53 -26.77 9.91
CA LYS A 162 -40.89 -27.12 9.51
C LYS A 162 -41.71 -27.71 10.66
N ASN A 163 -41.14 -28.62 11.45
CA ASN A 163 -41.82 -29.20 12.61
C ASN A 163 -41.99 -28.19 13.75
N PHE A 164 -41.02 -27.28 13.93
CA PHE A 164 -41.12 -26.14 14.82
C PHE A 164 -42.27 -25.21 14.42
N VAL A 165 -42.34 -24.79 13.14
CA VAL A 165 -43.43 -23.93 12.65
C VAL A 165 -44.77 -24.64 12.72
N LYS A 166 -44.84 -25.94 12.41
CA LYS A 166 -46.06 -26.75 12.52
C LYS A 166 -46.55 -26.89 13.96
N THR A 167 -45.64 -27.08 14.91
CA THR A 167 -45.95 -27.22 16.34
C THR A 167 -46.36 -25.87 16.95
N ALA A 168 -45.62 -24.81 16.63
CA ALA A 168 -45.96 -23.44 17.03
C ALA A 168 -47.33 -23.03 16.47
N ASN A 169 -47.59 -23.26 15.18
CA ASN A 169 -48.87 -22.90 14.55
C ASN A 169 -50.03 -23.74 15.08
N GLY A 170 -49.86 -25.05 15.28
CA GLY A 170 -50.91 -25.95 15.79
C GLY A 170 -51.38 -25.58 17.21
N GLU A 171 -50.48 -25.10 18.07
CA GLU A 171 -50.83 -24.63 19.42
C GLU A 171 -51.32 -23.16 19.40
N ILE A 172 -50.85 -22.31 18.47
CA ILE A 172 -51.39 -20.95 18.22
C ILE A 172 -52.86 -21.00 17.72
N PHE A 173 -53.25 -21.99 16.91
CA PHE A 173 -54.64 -22.10 16.44
C PHE A 173 -55.61 -22.71 17.46
N LYS A 174 -55.15 -23.52 18.42
CA LYS A 174 -55.93 -23.86 19.62
C LYS A 174 -56.18 -22.63 20.48
N ILE A 175 -55.16 -21.76 20.60
CA ILE A 175 -55.30 -20.44 21.24
C ILE A 175 -56.34 -19.58 20.51
N PHE A 176 -56.49 -19.65 19.18
CA PHE A 176 -57.55 -18.93 18.43
C PHE A 176 -58.97 -19.44 18.68
N ASN A 177 -59.16 -20.75 18.91
CA ASN A 177 -60.46 -21.33 19.23
C ASN A 177 -60.89 -21.01 20.68
N ASP A 178 -59.92 -20.99 21.59
CA ASP A 178 -60.11 -20.53 22.97
C ASP A 178 -60.29 -18.99 23.03
N LEU A 179 -59.58 -18.22 22.20
CA LEU A 179 -59.74 -16.76 22.02
C LEU A 179 -61.09 -16.34 21.46
N GLY A 180 -61.81 -17.19 20.73
CA GLY A 180 -63.19 -16.88 20.33
C GLY A 180 -64.15 -16.77 21.52
N ILE A 181 -63.80 -17.43 22.63
CA ILE A 181 -64.46 -17.33 23.94
C ILE A 181 -63.79 -16.24 24.79
N ASP A 182 -62.48 -16.00 24.61
CA ASP A 182 -61.68 -15.03 25.37
C ASP A 182 -61.59 -13.61 24.76
N LEU A 183 -62.15 -13.36 23.58
CA LEU A 183 -62.26 -12.04 22.92
C LEU A 183 -63.32 -11.16 23.60
N GLU A 184 -64.23 -11.78 24.36
CA GLU A 184 -65.04 -11.09 25.35
C GLU A 184 -64.19 -10.63 26.57
N THR A 185 -62.99 -11.20 26.75
CA THR A 185 -62.09 -10.99 27.91
C THR A 185 -60.84 -10.13 27.63
N ASN A 186 -60.33 -10.04 26.38
CA ASN A 186 -58.97 -9.52 26.06
C ASN A 186 -58.89 -8.16 25.29
N LEU A 187 -59.61 -7.14 25.75
CA LEU A 187 -59.34 -5.72 25.41
C LEU A 187 -57.84 -5.25 25.41
N PRO A 188 -56.92 -5.80 26.24
CA PRO A 188 -55.56 -5.25 26.42
C PRO A 188 -54.55 -5.42 25.26
N SER A 189 -54.74 -6.33 24.31
CA SER A 189 -53.77 -6.51 23.19
C SER A 189 -53.87 -5.42 22.13
N ILE A 190 -55.03 -4.77 22.03
CA ILE A 190 -55.25 -3.57 21.21
C ILE A 190 -54.44 -2.39 21.78
N GLU A 191 -54.17 -2.40 23.09
CA GLU A 191 -53.28 -1.41 23.72
C GLU A 191 -51.81 -1.59 23.37
N LYS A 192 -51.32 -2.82 23.11
CA LYS A 192 -49.89 -3.04 22.79
C LYS A 192 -49.47 -2.52 21.41
N VAL A 193 -50.35 -2.61 20.42
CA VAL A 193 -50.10 -2.03 19.07
C VAL A 193 -50.17 -0.52 19.12
N LYS A 194 -51.10 0.03 19.91
CA LYS A 194 -51.16 1.44 20.30
C LYS A 194 -49.84 1.91 20.94
N ASP A 195 -49.31 1.15 21.89
CA ASP A 195 -48.05 1.46 22.58
C ASP A 195 -46.85 1.47 21.63
N LEU A 196 -46.80 0.59 20.63
CA LEU A 196 -45.71 0.56 19.66
C LEU A 196 -45.73 1.77 18.71
N VAL A 197 -46.90 2.16 18.23
CA VAL A 197 -47.07 3.35 17.36
C VAL A 197 -46.76 4.62 18.13
N PHE A 198 -47.19 4.73 19.40
CA PHE A 198 -46.84 5.84 20.27
C PHE A 198 -45.35 5.86 20.66
N LYS A 199 -44.71 4.69 20.83
CA LYS A 199 -43.27 4.61 21.08
C LYS A 199 -42.44 5.05 19.87
N LEU A 200 -42.86 4.69 18.66
CA LEU A 200 -42.24 5.18 17.42
C LEU A 200 -42.42 6.69 17.25
N GLU A 201 -43.64 7.21 17.48
CA GLU A 201 -43.92 8.66 17.50
C GLU A 201 -43.01 9.40 18.51
N ALA A 202 -42.79 8.82 19.70
CA ALA A 202 -41.96 9.40 20.76
C ALA A 202 -40.44 9.37 20.46
N GLN A 203 -39.95 8.42 19.66
CA GLN A 203 -38.52 8.26 19.36
C GLN A 203 -38.03 9.02 18.10
N PHE A 204 -38.95 9.57 17.30
CA PHE A 204 -38.61 10.37 16.10
C PHE A 204 -37.60 11.52 16.34
N PRO A 205 -37.66 12.27 17.46
CA PRO A 205 -36.69 13.34 17.76
C PRO A 205 -35.24 12.83 17.91
N GLU A 206 -35.06 11.61 18.43
CA GLU A 206 -33.74 10.99 18.63
C GLU A 206 -33.14 10.54 17.29
N MET A 207 -33.98 9.99 16.40
CA MET A 207 -33.60 9.68 15.01
C MET A 207 -33.18 10.94 14.23
N ASN A 208 -33.88 12.06 14.39
CA ASN A 208 -33.50 13.34 13.78
C ASN A 208 -32.12 13.80 14.27
N THR A 209 -31.87 13.71 15.57
CA THR A 209 -30.57 14.10 16.18
C THR A 209 -29.40 13.25 15.65
N LEU A 210 -29.61 11.93 15.50
CA LEU A 210 -28.61 11.04 14.94
C LEU A 210 -28.34 11.31 13.46
N MET A 211 -29.38 11.65 12.68
CA MET A 211 -29.25 12.02 11.27
C MET A 211 -28.47 13.34 11.10
N ASP A 212 -28.69 14.30 12.00
CA ASP A 212 -27.97 15.56 12.04
C ASP A 212 -26.48 15.35 12.34
N LYS A 213 -26.16 14.46 13.27
CA LYS A 213 -24.78 14.07 13.60
C LYS A 213 -24.09 13.42 12.39
N ALA A 214 -24.77 12.51 11.70
CA ALA A 214 -24.24 11.86 10.50
C ALA A 214 -23.98 12.85 9.35
N LEU A 215 -24.84 13.85 9.17
CA LEU A 215 -24.66 14.92 8.18
C LEU A 215 -23.48 15.85 8.52
N ASP A 216 -23.32 16.20 9.80
CA ASP A 216 -22.19 17.00 10.28
C ASP A 216 -20.86 16.25 10.10
N ASP A 217 -20.81 14.97 10.47
CA ASP A 217 -19.61 14.13 10.30
C ASP A 217 -19.24 13.93 8.82
N ALA A 218 -20.22 13.73 7.94
CA ALA A 218 -20.00 13.65 6.49
C ALA A 218 -19.47 14.97 5.91
N THR A 219 -19.95 16.12 6.42
CA THR A 219 -19.48 17.45 6.01
C THR A 219 -18.04 17.69 6.47
N ARG A 220 -17.71 17.31 7.70
CA ARG A 220 -16.33 17.42 8.23
C ARG A 220 -15.33 16.56 7.47
N ALA A 221 -15.71 15.33 7.12
CA ALA A 221 -14.88 14.46 6.30
C ALA A 221 -14.67 15.05 4.89
N GLU A 222 -15.72 15.64 4.28
CA GLU A 222 -15.62 16.35 2.99
C GLU A 222 -14.63 17.53 3.06
N ASP A 223 -14.67 18.31 4.13
CA ASP A 223 -13.76 19.45 4.33
C ASP A 223 -12.30 19.02 4.52
N ILE A 224 -12.04 17.93 5.26
CA ILE A 224 -10.68 17.37 5.41
C ILE A 224 -10.12 16.94 4.05
N VAL A 225 -10.92 16.26 3.23
CA VAL A 225 -10.49 15.84 1.90
C VAL A 225 -10.24 17.04 0.99
N LYS A 226 -11.06 18.10 1.07
CA LYS A 226 -10.82 19.36 0.33
C LYS A 226 -9.52 20.06 0.74
N VAL A 227 -9.19 20.07 2.02
CA VAL A 227 -7.92 20.61 2.52
C VAL A 227 -6.75 19.80 1.97
N ALA A 228 -6.82 18.46 2.04
CA ALA A 228 -5.79 17.59 1.47
C ALA A 228 -5.63 17.76 -0.05
N GLN A 229 -6.73 17.94 -0.80
CA GLN A 229 -6.70 18.24 -2.24
C GLN A 229 -6.09 19.61 -2.54
N LYS A 230 -6.32 20.61 -1.68
CA LYS A 230 -5.76 21.96 -1.82
C LYS A 230 -4.26 21.99 -1.51
N ASP A 231 -3.79 21.14 -0.61
CA ASP A 231 -2.38 21.06 -0.21
C ASP A 231 -1.55 20.13 -1.11
N LEU A 232 -2.20 19.27 -1.91
CA LEU A 232 -1.52 18.34 -2.82
C LEU A 232 -0.61 19.02 -3.87
N PRO A 233 -1.02 20.12 -4.54
CA PRO A 233 -0.15 20.86 -5.46
C PRO A 233 1.08 21.46 -4.75
N VAL A 234 1.01 21.68 -3.44
CA VAL A 234 2.13 22.19 -2.64
C VAL A 234 3.14 21.08 -2.40
N VAL A 235 2.69 19.86 -2.12
CA VAL A 235 3.55 18.66 -2.03
C VAL A 235 4.22 18.39 -3.38
N GLU A 236 3.47 18.53 -4.48
CA GLU A 236 3.99 18.45 -5.85
C GLU A 236 5.09 19.50 -6.09
N SER A 237 4.88 20.75 -5.67
CA SER A 237 5.89 21.82 -5.75
C SER A 237 7.14 21.47 -4.95
N VAL A 238 7.02 21.01 -3.70
CA VAL A 238 8.18 20.67 -2.85
C VAL A 238 9.00 19.52 -3.44
N ILE A 239 8.33 18.51 -4.01
CA ILE A 239 8.99 17.39 -4.70
C ILE A 239 9.73 17.89 -5.94
N ASN A 240 9.07 18.69 -6.78
CA ASN A 240 9.65 19.25 -8.00
C ASN A 240 10.81 20.20 -7.71
N ASP A 241 10.64 21.11 -6.74
CA ASP A 241 11.68 22.06 -6.31
C ASP A 241 12.87 21.34 -5.69
N GLY A 242 12.62 20.28 -4.90
CA GLY A 242 13.65 19.41 -4.34
C GLY A 242 14.41 18.62 -5.42
N GLN A 243 13.71 18.07 -6.41
CA GLN A 243 14.32 17.39 -7.55
C GLN A 243 15.14 18.36 -8.41
N GLU A 244 14.65 19.58 -8.66
CA GLU A 244 15.39 20.61 -9.38
C GLU A 244 16.64 21.05 -8.60
N ALA A 245 16.53 21.25 -7.28
CA ALA A 245 17.66 21.58 -6.41
C ALA A 245 18.72 20.47 -6.42
N LEU A 246 18.32 19.20 -6.32
CA LEU A 246 19.23 18.05 -6.37
C LEU A 246 19.82 17.85 -7.76
N ALA A 247 19.06 18.07 -8.84
CA ALA A 247 19.58 18.04 -10.20
C ALA A 247 20.61 19.16 -10.44
N ASN A 248 20.39 20.33 -9.85
CA ASN A 248 21.35 21.44 -9.89
C ASN A 248 22.57 21.17 -9.00
N LEU A 249 22.40 20.51 -7.86
CA LEU A 249 23.49 20.04 -6.99
C LEU A 249 24.34 18.97 -7.68
N ASP A 250 23.71 18.02 -8.38
CA ASP A 250 24.39 17.01 -9.18
C ASP A 250 25.12 17.67 -10.38
N LYS A 251 24.52 18.67 -11.03
CA LYS A 251 25.20 19.48 -12.06
C LYS A 251 26.36 20.29 -11.48
N PHE A 252 26.22 20.85 -10.28
CA PHE A 252 27.28 21.55 -9.57
C PHE A 252 28.44 20.58 -9.29
N PHE A 253 28.17 19.42 -8.72
CA PHE A 253 29.18 18.39 -8.46
C PHE A 253 29.78 17.82 -9.74
N ALA A 254 29.04 17.74 -10.84
CA ALA A 254 29.56 17.29 -12.13
C ALA A 254 30.44 18.35 -12.81
N ARG A 255 30.07 19.63 -12.74
CA ARG A 255 30.86 20.76 -13.28
C ARG A 255 32.09 21.06 -12.44
N GLN A 256 31.98 20.93 -11.12
CA GLN A 256 33.03 21.23 -10.16
C GLN A 256 33.77 19.97 -9.67
N ASP A 257 33.52 18.79 -10.26
CA ASP A 257 34.19 17.54 -9.85
C ASP A 257 35.71 17.70 -9.89
N GLN A 258 36.22 18.29 -10.97
CA GLN A 258 37.64 18.55 -11.16
C GLN A 258 38.14 19.66 -10.21
N THR A 259 37.38 20.76 -10.04
CA THR A 259 37.74 21.87 -9.14
C THR A 259 37.73 21.47 -7.66
N LEU A 260 36.75 20.68 -7.22
CA LEU A 260 36.64 20.17 -5.84
C LEU A 260 37.70 19.09 -5.56
N LYS A 261 38.05 18.27 -6.55
CA LYS A 261 39.22 17.38 -6.50
C LYS A 261 40.54 18.15 -6.47
N ASN A 262 40.57 19.35 -7.07
CA ASN A 262 41.72 20.25 -7.10
C ASN A 262 41.71 21.29 -5.96
N ALA A 263 40.65 21.38 -5.14
CA ALA A 263 40.56 22.31 -4.02
C ALA A 263 41.62 22.01 -2.94
N PRO A 264 41.93 20.72 -2.66
CA PRO A 264 43.11 20.41 -1.90
C PRO A 264 44.40 20.91 -2.59
N GLY A 265 44.49 20.88 -3.92
CA GLY A 265 45.61 21.51 -4.64
C GLY A 265 45.71 23.02 -4.42
N THR A 266 44.58 23.72 -4.27
CA THR A 266 44.54 25.18 -4.05
C THR A 266 44.98 25.55 -2.64
N ILE A 267 44.44 24.88 -1.61
CA ILE A 267 44.88 25.05 -0.22
C ILE A 267 46.36 24.68 -0.10
N ARG A 268 46.84 23.65 -0.79
CA ARG A 268 48.27 23.31 -0.85
C ARG A 268 49.08 24.45 -1.47
N ASN A 269 48.61 25.06 -2.55
CA ASN A 269 49.29 26.20 -3.18
C ASN A 269 49.35 27.40 -2.26
N ASP A 270 48.25 27.73 -1.56
CA ASP A 270 48.20 28.84 -0.61
C ASP A 270 49.12 28.58 0.60
N LEU A 271 49.24 27.33 1.06
CA LEU A 271 50.20 26.92 2.09
C LEU A 271 51.65 27.05 1.61
N VAL A 272 51.92 26.70 0.35
CA VAL A 272 53.24 26.89 -0.28
C VAL A 272 53.55 28.38 -0.43
N VAL A 273 52.57 29.22 -0.80
CA VAL A 273 52.73 30.68 -0.88
C VAL A 273 53.00 31.26 0.51
N ALA A 274 52.23 30.89 1.53
CA ALA A 274 52.46 31.33 2.91
C ALA A 274 53.83 30.89 3.44
N GLN A 275 54.26 29.65 3.12
CA GLN A 275 55.59 29.14 3.46
C GLN A 275 56.68 29.94 2.75
N SER A 276 56.49 30.22 1.45
CA SER A 276 57.44 30.97 0.64
C SER A 276 57.60 32.42 1.11
N VAL A 277 56.50 33.05 1.55
CA VAL A 277 56.52 34.35 2.23
C VAL A 277 57.36 34.29 3.50
N MET A 278 57.24 33.21 4.28
CA MET A 278 58.02 33.00 5.51
C MET A 278 59.50 32.74 5.26
N ASP A 279 59.83 31.97 4.23
CA ASP A 279 61.22 31.72 3.84
C ASP A 279 61.87 33.00 3.31
N SER A 280 61.12 33.82 2.57
CA SER A 280 61.55 35.15 2.11
C SER A 280 61.80 36.10 3.28
N ALA A 281 60.90 36.11 4.25
CA ALA A 281 61.03 36.89 5.48
C ALA A 281 62.27 36.46 6.30
N ALA A 282 62.53 35.16 6.40
CA ALA A 282 63.69 34.60 7.07
C ALA A 282 64.99 34.97 6.34
N ALA A 283 65.05 34.82 5.01
CA ALA A 283 66.20 35.20 4.20
C ALA A 283 66.49 36.71 4.28
N PHE A 284 65.45 37.54 4.23
CA PHE A 284 65.58 38.99 4.36
C PHE A 284 66.12 39.40 5.74
N THR A 285 65.64 38.78 6.81
CA THR A 285 66.15 39.07 8.16
C THR A 285 67.55 38.51 8.41
N ASP A 286 67.89 37.35 7.84
CA ASP A 286 69.25 36.80 7.84
C ASP A 286 70.23 37.76 7.13
N PHE A 287 69.81 38.36 6.02
CA PHE A 287 70.57 39.41 5.34
C PHE A 287 70.75 40.67 6.21
N LEU A 288 69.70 41.15 6.88
CA LEU A 288 69.79 42.30 7.78
C LEU A 288 70.74 42.06 8.97
N MET A 289 70.84 40.81 9.45
CA MET A 289 71.80 40.42 10.49
C MET A 289 73.23 40.33 9.96
N ASN A 290 73.42 40.05 8.67
CA ASN A 290 74.72 39.80 8.07
C ASN A 290 74.81 40.33 6.61
N PRO A 291 74.95 41.66 6.42
CA PRO A 291 74.82 42.32 5.12
C PRO A 291 75.94 42.02 4.09
N GLY A 292 76.91 41.18 4.45
CA GLY A 292 78.00 40.73 3.56
C GLY A 292 77.75 39.41 2.84
N VAL A 293 76.55 38.83 2.95
CA VAL A 293 76.15 37.56 2.34
C VAL A 293 75.23 37.85 1.15
N ASP A 294 75.40 37.14 0.03
CA ASP A 294 74.51 37.26 -1.14
C ASP A 294 73.05 36.98 -0.75
N LEU A 295 72.16 37.90 -1.11
CA LEU A 295 70.72 37.79 -0.90
C LEU A 295 70.17 36.73 -1.86
N ASN A 296 70.17 35.47 -1.41
CA ASN A 296 69.58 34.38 -2.15
C ASN A 296 68.06 34.36 -1.94
N ILE A 297 67.38 35.30 -2.60
CA ILE A 297 65.92 35.35 -2.64
C ILE A 297 65.46 34.21 -3.55
N PRO A 298 64.52 33.34 -3.12
CA PRO A 298 63.99 32.27 -3.97
C PRO A 298 63.47 32.82 -5.31
N ASP A 299 63.76 32.14 -6.42
CA ASP A 299 63.26 32.54 -7.74
C ASP A 299 61.73 32.34 -7.83
N PHE A 300 60.99 33.46 -7.81
CA PHE A 300 59.53 33.47 -7.88
C PHE A 300 58.97 33.51 -9.30
N SER A 301 59.81 33.54 -10.33
CA SER A 301 59.38 33.68 -11.73
C SER A 301 58.60 32.47 -12.26
N GLY A 302 58.70 31.31 -11.58
CA GLY A 302 57.95 30.09 -11.89
C GLY A 302 56.57 29.97 -11.23
N MET A 303 56.18 30.88 -10.32
CA MET A 303 54.79 30.93 -9.84
C MET A 303 53.93 31.59 -10.90
N ASN A 304 53.30 30.79 -11.76
CA ASN A 304 52.23 31.26 -12.64
C ASN A 304 51.25 32.08 -11.77
N GLY A 305 50.95 33.31 -12.18
CA GLY A 305 50.09 34.22 -11.42
C GLY A 305 48.85 33.51 -10.89
N LEU A 306 48.46 33.83 -9.65
CA LEU A 306 47.38 33.15 -8.94
C LEU A 306 46.14 32.99 -9.87
N PRO A 307 45.54 31.79 -9.99
CA PRO A 307 44.43 31.51 -10.91
C PRO A 307 43.18 32.31 -10.56
N GLU A 308 42.36 32.72 -11.55
CA GLU A 308 41.13 33.51 -11.32
C GLU A 308 40.22 32.90 -10.24
N PHE A 309 39.75 33.74 -9.31
CA PHE A 309 38.84 33.31 -8.24
C PHE A 309 37.52 32.80 -8.83
N PRO A 310 37.02 31.62 -8.40
CA PRO A 310 35.86 30.98 -9.02
C PRO A 310 34.58 31.82 -8.96
N ALA A 311 33.72 31.68 -9.98
CA ALA A 311 32.48 32.44 -10.11
C ALA A 311 31.45 32.12 -9.00
N ARG A 312 30.69 33.13 -8.57
CA ARG A 312 29.69 33.06 -7.49
C ARG A 312 28.57 32.03 -7.82
N PRO A 313 28.19 31.15 -6.88
CA PRO A 313 27.04 30.27 -7.06
C PRO A 313 25.72 31.06 -7.17
N ASP A 314 24.84 30.64 -8.07
CA ASP A 314 23.50 31.24 -8.19
C ASP A 314 22.54 30.64 -7.15
N LEU A 315 22.22 31.44 -6.12
CA LEU A 315 21.35 31.07 -5.01
C LEU A 315 19.91 31.60 -5.16
N SER A 316 19.58 32.21 -6.31
CA SER A 316 18.32 32.93 -6.54
C SER A 316 17.05 32.05 -6.57
N LYS A 317 17.20 30.71 -6.65
CA LYS A 317 16.09 29.75 -6.77
C LYS A 317 15.66 29.06 -5.48
N LEU A 318 16.31 29.32 -4.35
CA LEU A 318 15.88 28.82 -3.04
C LEU A 318 14.67 29.64 -2.56
N ASN A 319 13.45 29.14 -2.72
CA ASN A 319 12.20 29.87 -2.43
C ASN A 319 11.66 29.55 -1.01
N SER A 320 11.36 30.59 -0.21
CA SER A 320 10.77 30.45 1.14
C SER A 320 9.23 30.53 1.18
N ASP A 321 8.57 30.79 0.06
CA ASP A 321 7.13 31.06 0.00
C ASP A 321 6.26 29.79 0.04
N GLY A 322 6.74 28.65 -0.49
CA GLY A 322 6.04 27.37 -0.39
C GLY A 322 5.87 26.90 1.06
N TYR A 323 6.88 27.14 1.89
CA TYR A 323 6.81 26.86 3.32
C TYR A 323 5.76 27.74 4.03
N LYS A 324 5.56 28.99 3.58
CA LYS A 324 4.63 29.95 4.21
C LYS A 324 3.18 29.52 4.03
N GLY A 325 2.86 28.92 2.87
CA GLY A 325 1.55 28.34 2.61
C GLY A 325 1.22 27.16 3.53
N ILE A 326 2.16 26.23 3.73
CA ILE A 326 1.99 25.06 4.61
C ILE A 326 1.72 25.50 6.06
N ALA A 327 2.48 26.48 6.57
CA ALA A 327 2.29 26.98 7.91
C ALA A 327 0.94 27.68 8.09
N GLN A 328 0.45 28.43 7.09
CA GLN A 328 -0.87 29.06 7.15
C GLN A 328 -2.01 28.02 7.15
N SER A 329 -1.92 26.97 6.34
CA SER A 329 -2.92 25.89 6.30
C SER A 329 -2.98 25.11 7.62
N ILE A 330 -1.82 24.72 8.17
CA ILE A 330 -1.76 24.03 9.48
C ILE A 330 -2.29 24.94 10.59
N ASN A 331 -1.98 26.24 10.55
CA ASN A 331 -2.48 27.23 11.51
C ASN A 331 -4.00 27.33 11.49
N GLN A 332 -4.60 27.32 10.30
CA GLN A 332 -6.04 27.39 10.14
C GLN A 332 -6.73 26.12 10.68
N THR A 333 -6.19 24.93 10.39
CA THR A 333 -6.75 23.64 10.87
C THR A 333 -6.69 23.51 12.38
N VAL A 334 -5.57 23.86 13.02
CA VAL A 334 -5.42 23.80 14.48
C VAL A 334 -6.37 24.80 15.17
N ASN A 335 -6.46 26.03 14.68
CA ASN A 335 -7.36 27.04 15.25
C ASN A 335 -8.85 26.68 15.06
N ASN A 336 -9.20 26.00 13.96
CA ASN A 336 -10.57 25.48 13.77
C ASN A 336 -10.91 24.38 14.78
N VAL A 337 -9.97 23.46 15.05
CA VAL A 337 -10.19 22.41 16.06
C VAL A 337 -10.30 23.01 17.47
N LEU A 338 -9.40 23.93 17.84
CA LEU A 338 -9.42 24.59 19.16
C LEU A 338 -10.69 25.45 19.37
N SER A 339 -11.11 26.23 18.37
CA SER A 339 -12.33 27.03 18.45
C SER A 339 -13.59 26.16 18.57
N SER A 340 -13.62 25.03 17.86
CA SER A 340 -14.70 24.06 17.98
C SER A 340 -14.75 23.41 19.37
N SER A 341 -13.59 23.07 19.96
CA SER A 341 -13.47 22.57 21.33
C SER A 341 -13.97 23.56 22.37
N ARG A 342 -13.66 24.84 22.19
CA ARG A 342 -14.19 25.93 23.04
C ARG A 342 -15.71 26.05 22.96
N ALA A 343 -16.30 25.86 21.79
CA ALA A 343 -17.76 25.89 21.64
C ALA A 343 -18.44 24.72 22.39
N GLY A 344 -17.84 23.53 22.36
CA GLY A 344 -18.35 22.34 23.06
C GLY A 344 -18.32 22.49 24.59
N THR A 345 -17.21 22.99 25.14
CA THR A 345 -17.08 23.24 26.59
C THR A 345 -17.99 24.38 27.06
N ALA A 346 -18.19 25.43 26.25
CA ALA A 346 -19.11 26.52 26.54
C ALA A 346 -20.58 26.05 26.55
N TYR A 347 -20.96 25.20 25.59
CA TYR A 347 -22.29 24.58 25.57
C TYR A 347 -22.50 23.70 26.81
N GLY A 348 -21.53 22.84 27.15
CA GLY A 348 -21.57 22.03 28.37
C GLY A 348 -21.76 22.86 29.65
N LYS A 349 -21.03 23.98 29.76
CA LYS A 349 -21.16 24.92 30.88
C LYS A 349 -22.54 25.56 30.96
N SER A 350 -23.15 25.89 29.82
CA SER A 350 -24.50 26.47 29.79
C SER A 350 -25.56 25.51 30.32
N VAL A 351 -25.44 24.22 29.98
CA VAL A 351 -26.35 23.16 30.44
C VAL A 351 -26.16 22.90 31.94
N VAL A 352 -24.92 22.80 32.42
CA VAL A 352 -24.62 22.60 33.86
C VAL A 352 -25.14 23.78 34.71
N ASN A 353 -24.95 25.02 34.25
CA ASN A 353 -25.44 26.21 34.96
C ASN A 353 -26.97 26.31 34.97
N GLY A 354 -27.64 25.95 33.87
CA GLY A 354 -29.09 25.93 33.84
C GLY A 354 -29.69 24.89 34.79
N LEU A 355 -29.01 23.75 34.95
CA LEU A 355 -29.36 22.70 35.92
C LEU A 355 -29.19 23.19 37.37
N GLN A 356 -28.10 23.90 37.66
CA GLN A 356 -27.82 24.50 38.97
C GLN A 356 -28.84 25.59 39.38
N ASN A 357 -29.41 26.30 38.40
CA ASN A 357 -30.39 27.37 38.62
C ASN A 357 -31.86 26.89 38.55
N GLY A 358 -32.11 25.58 38.41
CA GLY A 358 -33.45 25.00 38.33
C GLY A 358 -34.22 25.36 37.04
N GLN A 359 -33.53 25.75 35.97
CA GLN A 359 -34.13 26.17 34.70
C GLN A 359 -34.41 24.99 33.74
N PHE A 360 -33.87 23.81 34.03
CA PHE A 360 -34.07 22.60 33.23
C PHE A 360 -34.70 21.48 34.06
N ASP A 361 -35.66 20.77 33.45
CA ASP A 361 -36.20 19.53 33.97
C ASP A 361 -35.08 18.46 34.06
N PRO A 362 -34.95 17.69 35.16
CA PRO A 362 -33.84 16.74 35.36
C PRO A 362 -33.65 15.72 34.23
N GLU A 363 -34.74 15.24 33.61
CA GLU A 363 -34.65 14.29 32.49
C GLU A 363 -34.19 14.98 31.19
N GLN A 364 -34.66 16.19 30.91
CA GLN A 364 -34.16 16.99 29.79
C GLN A 364 -32.68 17.37 29.99
N ALA A 365 -32.29 17.72 31.21
CA ALA A 365 -30.93 18.10 31.54
C ALA A 365 -29.97 16.91 31.45
N LYS A 366 -30.41 15.70 31.81
CA LYS A 366 -29.67 14.45 31.60
C LYS A 366 -29.44 14.16 30.12
N LYS A 367 -30.46 14.38 29.28
CA LYS A 367 -30.35 14.23 27.82
C LYS A 367 -29.35 15.22 27.22
N ASP A 368 -29.43 16.48 27.63
CA ASP A 368 -28.53 17.53 27.14
C ASP A 368 -27.09 17.31 27.63
N LEU A 369 -26.88 16.85 28.86
CA LEU A 369 -25.55 16.49 29.37
C LEU A 369 -24.95 15.26 28.69
N ASN A 370 -25.77 14.26 28.33
CA ASN A 370 -25.30 13.15 27.48
C ASN A 370 -24.88 13.63 26.09
N ALA A 371 -25.64 14.53 25.47
CA ALA A 371 -25.28 15.13 24.19
C ALA A 371 -23.97 15.94 24.29
N VAL A 372 -23.77 16.70 25.37
CA VAL A 372 -22.51 17.39 25.65
C VAL A 372 -21.37 16.38 25.83
N SER A 373 -21.60 15.28 26.55
CA SER A 373 -20.60 14.24 26.78
C SER A 373 -20.12 13.60 25.47
N ASP A 374 -21.06 13.27 24.58
CA ASP A 374 -20.78 12.74 23.25
C ASP A 374 -20.03 13.74 22.38
N GLN A 375 -20.38 15.02 22.44
CA GLN A 375 -19.67 16.07 21.72
C GLN A 375 -18.24 16.25 22.23
N LEU A 376 -18.01 16.21 23.54
CA LEU A 376 -16.66 16.29 24.12
C LEU A 376 -15.82 15.06 23.76
N GLN A 377 -16.44 13.87 23.73
CA GLN A 377 -15.79 12.63 23.29
C GLN A 377 -15.33 12.75 21.82
N ALA A 378 -16.21 13.16 20.91
CA ALA A 378 -15.88 13.33 19.49
C ALA A 378 -14.76 14.37 19.26
N ARG A 379 -14.74 15.45 20.04
CA ARG A 379 -13.67 16.47 19.94
C ARG A 379 -12.33 15.96 20.48
N THR A 380 -12.35 15.08 21.47
CA THR A 380 -11.15 14.40 22.00
C THR A 380 -10.55 13.45 20.95
N GLU A 381 -11.39 12.80 20.15
CA GLU A 381 -10.96 11.97 19.02
C GLU A 381 -10.31 12.82 17.92
N ASN A 382 -10.86 13.98 17.59
CA ASN A 382 -10.24 14.93 16.64
C ASN A 382 -8.84 15.40 17.11
N ILE A 383 -8.68 15.67 18.40
CA ILE A 383 -7.37 16.01 18.98
C ILE A 383 -6.42 14.81 18.91
N SER A 384 -6.91 13.59 19.14
CA SER A 384 -6.12 12.36 18.99
C SER A 384 -5.62 12.15 17.55
N TYR A 385 -6.45 12.48 16.57
CA TYR A 385 -6.07 12.44 15.16
C TYR A 385 -4.95 13.44 14.84
N LEU A 386 -5.05 14.68 15.33
CA LEU A 386 -3.96 15.67 15.19
C LEU A 386 -2.67 15.22 15.88
N ILE A 387 -2.76 14.60 17.06
CA ILE A 387 -1.60 14.03 17.76
C ILE A 387 -0.91 12.99 16.88
N ASN A 388 -1.67 12.10 16.23
CA ASN A 388 -1.11 11.07 15.35
C ASN A 388 -0.40 11.69 14.14
N ILE A 389 -1.00 12.69 13.48
CA ILE A 389 -0.35 13.40 12.36
C ILE A 389 0.97 14.02 12.82
N PHE A 390 0.98 14.76 13.92
CA PHE A 390 2.21 15.39 14.40
C PHE A 390 3.26 14.37 14.87
N THR A 391 2.83 13.20 15.38
CA THR A 391 3.72 12.09 15.73
C THR A 391 4.34 11.46 14.49
N GLU A 392 3.58 11.28 13.41
CA GLU A 392 4.12 10.79 12.13
C GLU A 392 5.09 11.78 11.49
N LEU A 393 4.77 13.08 11.54
CA LEU A 393 5.66 14.15 11.09
C LEU A 393 6.94 14.21 11.94
N GLN A 394 6.84 14.00 13.25
CA GLN A 394 7.98 13.88 14.15
C GLN A 394 8.87 12.71 13.77
N ASN A 395 8.29 11.53 13.55
CA ASN A 395 9.02 10.32 13.21
C ASN A 395 9.69 10.43 11.84
N SER A 396 9.09 11.20 10.93
CA SER A 396 9.63 11.50 9.61
C SER A 396 10.67 12.62 9.61
N ALA A 397 10.79 13.38 10.71
CA ALA A 397 11.76 14.46 10.82
C ALA A 397 13.20 13.91 10.97
N THR A 398 14.09 14.33 10.08
CA THR A 398 15.48 13.88 10.02
C THR A 398 16.44 14.69 10.90
N THR A 399 15.99 15.83 11.44
CA THR A 399 16.80 16.74 12.27
C THR A 399 16.30 16.79 13.71
N ASP A 400 17.21 17.01 14.67
CA ASP A 400 16.86 17.14 16.09
C ASP A 400 15.95 18.33 16.36
N PHE A 401 16.11 19.41 15.60
CA PHE A 401 15.18 20.54 15.61
C PHE A 401 13.77 20.11 15.18
N GLY A 402 13.63 19.41 14.04
CA GLY A 402 12.32 18.95 13.56
C GLY A 402 11.65 17.97 14.52
N LYS A 403 12.42 17.04 15.10
CA LYS A 403 11.92 16.11 16.11
C LYS A 403 11.44 16.84 17.37
N SER A 404 12.25 17.75 17.91
CA SER A 404 11.90 18.55 19.10
C SER A 404 10.68 19.46 18.84
N PHE A 405 10.62 20.05 17.64
CA PHE A 405 9.52 20.89 17.19
C PHE A 405 8.18 20.13 17.19
N PHE A 406 8.12 18.94 16.61
CA PHE A 406 6.88 18.18 16.59
C PHE A 406 6.55 17.52 17.95
N GLN A 407 7.57 17.05 18.70
CA GLN A 407 7.38 16.47 20.04
C GLN A 407 6.71 17.45 21.01
N GLY A 408 7.20 18.70 21.08
CA GLY A 408 6.62 19.70 21.98
C GLY A 408 5.15 20.04 21.68
N ARG A 409 4.65 19.68 20.50
CA ARG A 409 3.25 19.87 20.08
C ARG A 409 2.41 18.64 20.38
N VAL A 410 2.96 17.46 20.12
CA VAL A 410 2.38 16.19 20.59
C VAL A 410 2.12 16.25 22.09
N ASP A 411 3.09 16.73 22.87
CA ASP A 411 2.96 16.82 24.34
C ASP A 411 1.83 17.76 24.78
N ARG A 412 1.68 18.91 24.12
CA ARG A 412 0.64 19.90 24.48
C ARG A 412 -0.76 19.47 24.05
N LEU A 413 -0.90 18.92 22.83
CA LEU A 413 -2.16 18.35 22.38
C LEU A 413 -2.57 17.15 23.23
N THR A 414 -1.61 16.35 23.70
CA THR A 414 -1.86 15.26 24.64
C THR A 414 -2.38 15.78 25.99
N LYS A 415 -1.79 16.85 26.53
CA LYS A 415 -2.31 17.52 27.75
C LYS A 415 -3.73 18.07 27.55
N LEU A 416 -4.01 18.70 26.41
CA LEU A 416 -5.34 19.19 26.07
C LEU A 416 -6.36 18.05 25.97
N LYS A 417 -6.00 16.97 25.28
CA LYS A 417 -6.81 15.74 25.17
C LYS A 417 -7.19 15.23 26.57
N SER A 418 -6.20 15.04 27.45
CA SER A 418 -6.45 14.59 28.81
C SER A 418 -7.31 15.56 29.63
N GLY A 419 -7.16 16.87 29.43
CA GLY A 419 -8.03 17.89 30.03
C GLY A 419 -9.49 17.76 29.59
N MET A 420 -9.73 17.50 28.30
CA MET A 420 -11.06 17.29 27.75
C MET A 420 -11.70 15.98 28.20
N GLU A 421 -10.92 14.89 28.29
CA GLU A 421 -11.38 13.62 28.84
C GLU A 421 -11.81 13.76 30.31
N ASN A 422 -11.04 14.51 31.09
CA ASN A 422 -11.37 14.79 32.49
C ASN A 422 -12.65 15.62 32.64
N ALA A 423 -12.87 16.63 31.79
CA ALA A 423 -14.11 17.39 31.75
C ALA A 423 -15.31 16.53 31.34
N ASN A 424 -15.12 15.66 30.35
CA ASN A 424 -16.14 14.72 29.91
C ASN A 424 -16.55 13.75 31.02
N ASN A 425 -15.57 13.22 31.75
CA ASN A 425 -15.82 12.36 32.90
C ASN A 425 -16.59 13.09 34.01
N GLY A 426 -16.28 14.37 34.27
CA GLY A 426 -17.04 15.19 35.22
C GLY A 426 -18.51 15.40 34.82
N ILE A 427 -18.81 15.47 33.52
CA ILE A 427 -20.19 15.53 33.01
C ILE A 427 -20.89 14.17 33.17
N LYS A 428 -20.19 13.07 32.87
CA LYS A 428 -20.72 11.70 33.09
C LYS A 428 -21.02 11.44 34.57
N ASP A 429 -20.21 11.98 35.49
CA ASP A 429 -20.45 11.91 36.93
C ASP A 429 -21.79 12.60 37.30
N ILE A 430 -22.10 13.78 36.73
CA ILE A 430 -23.40 14.45 36.94
C ILE A 430 -24.55 13.61 36.37
N VAL A 431 -24.41 13.11 35.15
CA VAL A 431 -25.43 12.25 34.51
C VAL A 431 -25.73 11.03 35.37
N SER A 432 -24.69 10.43 35.97
CA SER A 432 -24.84 9.29 36.87
C SER A 432 -25.60 9.66 38.15
N VAL A 433 -25.35 10.83 38.75
CA VAL A 433 -26.05 11.30 39.95
C VAL A 433 -27.53 11.61 39.65
N ILE A 434 -27.83 12.21 38.49
CA ILE A 434 -29.23 12.41 38.06
C ILE A 434 -29.93 11.05 37.88
N GLY A 435 -29.22 10.06 37.31
CA GLY A 435 -29.73 8.72 37.07
C GLY A 435 -30.08 7.91 38.32
N THR A 436 -29.55 8.26 39.50
CA THR A 436 -29.90 7.59 40.78
C THR A 436 -31.10 8.22 41.48
N GLY A 437 -31.70 9.28 40.92
CA GLY A 437 -32.84 9.99 41.50
C GLY A 437 -32.48 10.85 42.73
N GLN A 438 -31.19 11.05 43.00
CA GLN A 438 -30.73 11.98 44.04
C GLN A 438 -30.67 13.41 43.49
N GLU A 439 -31.04 14.40 44.30
CA GLU A 439 -30.83 15.81 43.93
C GLU A 439 -29.34 16.04 43.66
N VAL A 440 -29.04 16.63 42.49
CA VAL A 440 -27.67 16.98 42.13
C VAL A 440 -27.21 18.09 43.07
N LYS A 441 -26.38 17.72 44.04
CA LYS A 441 -25.82 18.69 44.99
C LYS A 441 -24.96 19.71 44.27
N LYS A 442 -25.04 20.96 44.73
CA LYS A 442 -24.26 22.10 44.24
C LYS A 442 -22.76 21.78 44.10
N ASP A 443 -22.20 21.02 45.03
CA ASP A 443 -20.80 20.60 45.03
C ASP A 443 -20.42 19.77 43.78
N VAL A 444 -21.35 18.96 43.23
CA VAL A 444 -21.10 18.12 42.04
C VAL A 444 -21.13 18.95 40.76
N THR A 445 -22.07 19.90 40.65
CA THR A 445 -22.11 20.87 39.52
C THR A 445 -20.90 21.80 39.54
N ASP A 446 -20.46 22.22 40.73
CA ASP A 446 -19.29 23.10 40.89
C ASP A 446 -18.00 22.38 40.47
N VAL A 447 -17.85 21.09 40.82
CA VAL A 447 -16.72 20.26 40.37
C VAL A 447 -16.70 20.07 38.85
N ALA A 448 -17.84 19.87 38.19
CA ALA A 448 -17.89 19.75 36.74
C ALA A 448 -17.62 21.07 36.02
N ASN A 449 -18.15 22.19 36.53
CA ASN A 449 -17.85 23.52 36.03
C ASN A 449 -16.35 23.85 36.19
N GLN A 450 -15.74 23.48 37.33
CA GLN A 450 -14.30 23.64 37.55
C GLN A 450 -13.48 22.83 36.55
N LYS A 451 -13.90 21.60 36.21
CA LYS A 451 -13.24 20.76 35.19
C LYS A 451 -13.41 21.32 33.77
N LEU A 452 -14.60 21.84 33.43
CA LEU A 452 -14.85 22.53 32.15
C LEU A 452 -14.03 23.81 32.00
N ASP A 453 -13.88 24.57 33.09
CA ASP A 453 -13.06 25.78 33.13
C ASP A 453 -11.57 25.45 33.05
N ALA A 454 -11.11 24.36 33.68
CA ALA A 454 -9.76 23.85 33.51
C ALA A 454 -9.50 23.41 32.05
N ALA A 455 -10.47 22.76 31.38
CA ALA A 455 -10.37 22.42 29.98
C ALA A 455 -10.32 23.67 29.07
N ASN A 456 -11.14 24.69 29.34
CA ASN A 456 -11.09 25.97 28.64
C ASN A 456 -9.76 26.69 28.82
N ALA A 457 -9.22 26.74 30.04
CA ALA A 457 -7.91 27.32 30.30
C ALA A 457 -6.80 26.58 29.53
N LEU A 458 -6.90 25.25 29.39
CA LEU A 458 -5.98 24.45 28.56
C LEU A 458 -6.16 24.73 27.06
N ILE A 459 -7.39 24.97 26.58
CA ILE A 459 -7.66 25.37 25.19
C ILE A 459 -7.06 26.76 24.91
N ASP A 460 -7.28 27.71 25.80
CA ASP A 460 -6.75 29.08 25.69
C ASP A 460 -5.22 29.08 25.75
N GLN A 461 -4.63 28.30 26.65
CA GLN A 461 -3.18 28.12 26.73
C GLN A 461 -2.63 27.44 25.47
N ALA A 462 -3.31 26.42 24.94
CA ALA A 462 -2.90 25.75 23.70
C ALA A 462 -2.99 26.69 22.49
N GLU A 463 -4.03 27.52 22.38
CA GLU A 463 -4.17 28.52 21.31
C GLU A 463 -3.10 29.61 21.43
N LYS A 464 -2.85 30.12 22.63
CA LYS A 464 -1.83 31.13 22.89
C LYS A 464 -0.42 30.59 22.59
N ASP A 465 -0.08 29.44 23.14
CA ASP A 465 1.19 28.77 22.86
C ASP A 465 1.34 28.49 21.36
N TYR A 466 0.28 28.03 20.70
CA TYR A 466 0.33 27.77 19.28
C TYR A 466 0.62 29.06 18.49
N ASN A 467 -0.12 30.14 18.73
CA ASN A 467 0.09 31.41 18.03
C ASN A 467 1.44 32.08 18.37
N GLU A 468 1.93 31.98 19.61
CA GLU A 468 3.20 32.58 20.04
C GLU A 468 4.44 31.74 19.65
N THR A 469 4.40 30.41 19.78
CA THR A 469 5.55 29.53 19.46
C THR A 469 5.55 28.97 18.03
N PHE A 470 4.41 28.57 17.45
CA PHE A 470 4.40 28.02 16.08
C PHE A 470 4.75 29.07 15.04
N VAL A 471 4.11 30.23 15.07
CA VAL A 471 4.40 31.31 14.12
C VAL A 471 5.82 31.84 14.29
N ALA A 472 6.33 31.92 15.52
CA ALA A 472 7.69 32.40 15.80
C ALA A 472 8.78 31.39 15.42
N ASP A 473 8.67 30.12 15.81
CA ASP A 473 9.65 29.07 15.47
C ASP A 473 9.64 28.74 13.97
N TYR A 474 8.47 28.84 13.34
CA TYR A 474 8.31 28.70 11.90
C TYR A 474 8.94 29.88 11.13
N LYS A 475 8.68 31.13 11.58
CA LYS A 475 9.39 32.32 11.06
C LYS A 475 10.91 32.16 11.22
N LYS A 476 11.36 31.53 12.30
CA LYS A 476 12.78 31.23 12.56
C LYS A 476 13.35 30.17 11.60
N ALA A 477 12.57 29.15 11.24
CA ALA A 477 12.97 28.15 10.25
C ALA A 477 13.08 28.75 8.83
N VAL A 478 12.13 29.62 8.45
CA VAL A 478 12.18 30.41 7.21
C VAL A 478 13.37 31.37 7.22
N SER A 479 13.58 32.10 8.32
CA SER A 479 14.71 33.00 8.46
C SER A 479 16.05 32.26 8.44
N THR A 480 16.11 30.98 8.80
CA THR A 480 17.34 30.18 8.76
C THR A 480 17.77 29.88 7.32
N VAL A 481 16.83 29.68 6.39
CA VAL A 481 17.14 29.52 4.96
C VAL A 481 17.62 30.84 4.35
N ASP A 482 16.99 31.95 4.72
CA ASP A 482 17.38 33.28 4.25
C ASP A 482 18.70 33.76 4.89
N GLN A 483 18.94 33.42 6.17
CA GLN A 483 20.21 33.63 6.87
C GLN A 483 21.32 32.78 6.26
N ALA A 484 21.07 31.50 5.96
CA ALA A 484 22.06 30.64 5.32
C ALA A 484 22.47 31.14 3.91
N LYS A 485 21.55 31.76 3.15
CA LYS A 485 21.90 32.46 1.90
C LYS A 485 22.77 33.69 2.15
N ALA A 486 22.43 34.48 3.18
CA ALA A 486 23.20 35.68 3.53
C ALA A 486 24.61 35.31 3.98
N ASP A 487 24.74 34.34 4.90
CA ASP A 487 26.01 33.82 5.42
C ASP A 487 26.88 33.23 4.30
N ALA A 488 26.28 32.45 3.37
CA ALA A 488 27.00 31.90 2.23
C ALA A 488 27.51 32.99 1.25
N ASN A 489 26.75 34.07 1.06
CA ASN A 489 27.19 35.20 0.24
C ASN A 489 28.30 36.02 0.92
N GLU A 490 28.19 36.24 2.24
CA GLU A 490 29.18 36.95 3.04
C GLU A 490 30.52 36.20 3.07
N ILE A 491 30.49 34.88 3.27
CA ILE A 491 31.69 34.02 3.23
C ILE A 491 32.37 34.09 1.84
N TYR A 492 31.61 34.05 0.75
CA TYR A 492 32.17 34.17 -0.60
C TYR A 492 32.82 35.53 -0.85
N ASP A 493 32.19 36.62 -0.39
CA ASP A 493 32.72 37.98 -0.57
C ASP A 493 33.99 38.22 0.25
N ASN A 494 34.04 37.71 1.47
CA ASN A 494 35.22 37.80 2.34
C ASN A 494 36.40 37.00 1.75
N ALA A 495 36.18 35.74 1.37
CA ALA A 495 37.21 34.89 0.77
C ALA A 495 37.77 35.47 -0.54
N LYS A 496 36.91 36.09 -1.37
CA LYS A 496 37.37 36.77 -2.59
C LYS A 496 38.21 38.00 -2.29
N ALA A 497 37.81 38.80 -1.29
CA ALA A 497 38.52 40.01 -0.91
C ALA A 497 39.92 39.71 -0.33
N ASP A 498 40.04 38.66 0.49
CA ASP A 498 41.31 38.27 1.12
C ASP A 498 42.27 37.60 0.13
N TYR A 499 41.75 36.81 -0.82
CA TYR A 499 42.52 36.32 -1.98
C TYR A 499 43.12 37.47 -2.81
N GLU A 500 42.35 38.52 -3.13
CA GLU A 500 42.86 39.68 -3.87
C GLU A 500 43.87 40.50 -3.04
N LYS A 501 43.70 40.60 -1.71
CA LYS A 501 44.72 41.23 -0.83
C LYS A 501 46.03 40.45 -0.82
N ALA A 502 45.99 39.12 -0.74
CA ALA A 502 47.16 38.26 -0.75
C ALA A 502 47.92 38.36 -2.09
N LYS A 503 47.19 38.32 -3.21
CA LYS A 503 47.72 38.55 -4.56
C LYS A 503 48.44 39.88 -4.69
N ASN A 504 47.78 40.97 -4.28
CA ASN A 504 48.36 42.31 -4.34
C ASN A 504 49.56 42.49 -3.38
N SER A 505 49.57 41.81 -2.23
CA SER A 505 50.69 41.84 -1.26
C SER A 505 51.93 41.09 -1.75
N LEU A 506 51.75 40.01 -2.53
CA LEU A 506 52.83 39.28 -3.18
C LEU A 506 53.47 40.13 -4.30
N GLU A 507 52.67 40.83 -5.09
CA GLU A 507 53.15 41.76 -6.13
C GLU A 507 53.88 42.98 -5.52
N SER A 508 53.37 43.55 -4.43
CA SER A 508 54.01 44.68 -3.73
C SER A 508 55.31 44.29 -3.02
N THR A 509 55.40 43.06 -2.51
CA THR A 509 56.61 42.48 -1.93
C THR A 509 57.73 42.36 -2.97
N LYS A 510 57.41 41.84 -4.16
CA LYS A 510 58.37 41.74 -5.27
C LYS A 510 58.99 43.11 -5.61
N SER A 511 58.15 44.15 -5.64
CA SER A 511 58.56 45.55 -5.87
C SER A 511 59.40 46.11 -4.71
N SER A 512 59.00 45.86 -3.47
CA SER A 512 59.68 46.38 -2.26
C SER A 512 61.04 45.73 -2.01
N VAL A 513 61.16 44.43 -2.30
CA VAL A 513 62.42 43.68 -2.23
C VAL A 513 63.41 44.15 -3.29
N GLN A 514 62.96 44.41 -4.54
CA GLN A 514 63.80 45.03 -5.57
C GLN A 514 64.30 46.41 -5.14
N LYS A 515 63.42 47.24 -4.57
CA LYS A 515 63.78 48.59 -4.10
C LYS A 515 64.73 48.58 -2.90
N ALA A 516 64.54 47.65 -1.95
CA ALA A 516 65.45 47.46 -0.82
C ALA A 516 66.84 46.96 -1.28
N LEU A 517 66.89 46.11 -2.30
CA LEU A 517 68.15 45.67 -2.92
C LEU A 517 68.90 46.85 -3.56
N GLU A 518 68.18 47.72 -4.28
CA GLU A 518 68.73 48.94 -4.88
C GLU A 518 69.25 49.94 -3.83
N ASP A 519 68.52 50.12 -2.73
CA ASP A 519 68.91 51.03 -1.63
C ASP A 519 70.13 50.53 -0.86
N VAL A 520 70.19 49.22 -0.59
CA VAL A 520 71.32 48.54 0.10
C VAL A 520 72.59 48.57 -0.75
N GLN A 521 72.49 48.39 -2.07
CA GLN A 521 73.62 48.43 -2.98
C GLN A 521 74.19 49.86 -3.18
N ASN A 522 73.33 50.89 -3.16
CA ASN A 522 73.75 52.25 -3.51
C ASN A 522 74.18 53.12 -2.32
N ARG A 523 73.74 52.85 -1.08
CA ARG A 523 73.97 53.74 0.07
C ARG A 523 74.02 52.98 1.40
N GLY A 524 75.21 52.52 1.82
CA GLY A 524 75.37 51.77 3.08
C GLY A 524 74.70 52.41 4.31
N VAL A 525 74.12 51.56 5.18
CA VAL A 525 73.63 51.64 6.60
C VAL A 525 73.08 52.97 7.18
N ASN A 526 72.96 54.08 6.44
CA ASN A 526 72.32 55.31 6.88
C ASN A 526 70.91 55.54 6.27
N GLY A 527 70.33 54.52 5.64
CA GLY A 527 68.96 54.50 5.12
C GLY A 527 67.91 54.07 6.17
N LEU A 528 67.46 55.03 6.99
CA LEU A 528 66.37 54.78 7.97
C LEU A 528 65.02 54.54 7.26
N GLU A 529 64.77 55.22 6.14
CA GLU A 529 63.53 55.09 5.36
C GLU A 529 63.46 53.78 4.57
N GLY A 530 64.56 53.32 3.95
CA GLY A 530 64.60 52.01 3.27
C GLY A 530 64.36 50.84 4.22
N SER A 531 64.98 50.88 5.41
CA SER A 531 64.76 49.88 6.47
C SER A 531 63.31 49.88 6.97
N LYS A 532 62.69 51.07 7.05
CA LYS A 532 61.30 51.24 7.47
C LYS A 532 60.31 50.72 6.43
N GLU A 533 60.52 51.00 5.16
CA GLU A 533 59.71 50.42 4.07
C GLU A 533 59.89 48.91 3.97
N ALA A 534 61.10 48.39 4.19
CA ALA A 534 61.33 46.95 4.19
C ALA A 534 60.68 46.24 5.39
N LEU A 535 60.74 46.81 6.60
CA LEU A 535 59.98 46.28 7.74
C LEU A 535 58.47 46.42 7.53
N LYS A 536 57.95 47.50 6.93
CA LYS A 536 56.51 47.58 6.58
C LYS A 536 56.11 46.50 5.58
N SER A 537 56.92 46.25 4.56
CA SER A 537 56.70 45.17 3.59
C SER A 537 56.68 43.81 4.28
N LEU A 538 57.62 43.55 5.19
CA LEU A 538 57.71 42.33 5.97
C LEU A 538 56.51 42.16 6.93
N ASN A 539 56.04 43.26 7.51
CA ASN A 539 54.83 43.28 8.32
C ASN A 539 53.60 42.88 7.47
N GLY A 540 53.47 43.49 6.28
CA GLY A 540 52.42 43.15 5.31
C GLY A 540 52.47 41.68 4.88
N GLN A 541 53.66 41.11 4.73
CA GLN A 541 53.86 39.68 4.44
C GLN A 541 53.38 38.78 5.57
N PHE A 542 53.74 39.06 6.82
CA PHE A 542 53.23 38.28 7.95
C PHE A 542 51.71 38.41 8.10
N GLN A 543 51.16 39.61 7.87
CA GLN A 543 49.70 39.83 7.87
C GLN A 543 49.00 39.08 6.73
N ALA A 544 49.59 39.04 5.52
CA ALA A 544 49.04 38.27 4.41
C ALA A 544 49.09 36.75 4.69
N GLY A 545 50.17 36.25 5.28
CA GLY A 545 50.26 34.85 5.72
C GLY A 545 49.23 34.50 6.80
N ILE A 546 48.92 35.44 7.70
CA ILE A 546 47.83 35.28 8.70
C ILE A 546 46.47 35.22 8.01
N GLY A 547 46.20 36.13 7.07
CA GLY A 547 44.95 36.15 6.30
C GLY A 547 44.71 34.82 5.57
N LEU A 548 45.72 34.31 4.85
CA LEU A 548 45.61 33.02 4.16
C LEU A 548 45.30 31.85 5.12
N ILE A 549 45.90 31.84 6.31
CA ILE A 549 45.61 30.80 7.32
C ILE A 549 44.20 30.97 7.90
N ASP A 550 43.77 32.21 8.13
CA ASP A 550 42.44 32.53 8.66
C ASP A 550 41.31 32.16 7.69
N ASP A 551 41.58 32.17 6.39
CA ASP A 551 40.64 31.69 5.37
C ASP A 551 40.59 30.15 5.30
N MET A 552 41.70 29.47 5.55
CA MET A 552 41.78 28.00 5.49
C MET A 552 41.09 27.31 6.67
N ILE A 553 41.24 27.86 7.89
CA ILE A 553 40.74 27.24 9.11
C ILE A 553 39.22 26.98 9.05
N PRO A 554 38.36 27.95 8.68
CA PRO A 554 36.92 27.76 8.57
C PRO A 554 36.52 26.70 7.53
N VAL A 555 37.26 26.56 6.44
CA VAL A 555 37.02 25.54 5.41
C VAL A 555 37.31 24.14 5.95
N LEU A 556 38.42 23.98 6.68
CA LEU A 556 38.78 22.73 7.33
C LEU A 556 37.80 22.39 8.46
N GLU A 557 37.35 23.37 9.26
CA GLU A 557 36.34 23.19 10.31
C GLU A 557 34.97 22.78 9.74
N SER A 558 34.54 23.42 8.65
CA SER A 558 33.29 23.07 7.95
C SER A 558 33.35 21.64 7.39
N THR A 559 34.50 21.26 6.83
CA THR A 559 34.75 19.88 6.36
C THR A 559 34.70 18.89 7.53
N ASN A 560 35.26 19.29 8.67
CA ASN A 560 35.26 18.49 9.89
C ASN A 560 33.84 18.25 10.44
N LYS A 561 32.97 19.25 10.35
CA LYS A 561 31.55 19.15 10.72
C LYS A 561 30.82 18.12 9.86
N VAL A 562 31.08 18.09 8.56
CA VAL A 562 30.50 17.08 7.63
C VAL A 562 31.04 15.67 7.91
N LEU A 563 32.28 15.54 8.36
CA LEU A 563 32.91 14.25 8.70
C LEU A 563 32.43 13.68 10.05
N ALA A 564 32.15 14.55 11.02
CA ALA A 564 31.71 14.17 12.37
C ALA A 564 30.38 13.40 12.38
N ASP A 565 29.49 13.65 11.43
CA ASP A 565 28.19 12.97 11.31
C ASP A 565 28.29 11.52 10.79
N VAL A 566 29.49 11.07 10.36
CA VAL A 566 29.70 9.75 9.73
C VAL A 566 30.64 8.87 10.54
N ASN A 567 31.79 9.40 10.99
CA ASN A 567 32.79 8.62 11.72
C ASN A 567 33.76 9.51 12.50
N SER A 568 33.71 9.44 13.84
CA SER A 568 34.46 10.31 14.76
C SER A 568 35.99 10.24 14.63
N ASP A 569 36.50 9.13 14.08
CA ASP A 569 37.95 8.86 13.98
C ASP A 569 38.63 9.60 12.81
N LYS A 570 37.87 10.13 11.84
CA LYS A 570 38.40 10.90 10.70
C LYS A 570 38.10 12.39 10.89
N ASN A 571 39.10 13.15 11.33
CA ASN A 571 38.97 14.58 11.56
C ASN A 571 40.20 15.36 11.08
N LEU A 572 40.02 16.67 10.90
CA LEU A 572 41.05 17.61 10.45
C LEU A 572 41.61 18.48 11.60
N ASN A 573 41.30 18.12 12.85
CA ASN A 573 41.67 18.90 14.04
C ASN A 573 43.19 19.09 14.17
N ASN A 574 43.97 18.07 13.81
CA ASN A 574 45.44 18.15 13.85
C ASN A 574 45.98 19.20 12.86
N GLY A 575 45.46 19.22 11.62
CA GLY A 575 45.81 20.22 10.62
C GLY A 575 45.42 21.64 11.06
N ILE A 576 44.21 21.81 11.60
CA ILE A 576 43.73 23.08 12.15
C ILE A 576 44.61 23.56 13.31
N ALA A 577 45.02 22.67 14.22
CA ALA A 577 45.89 23.01 15.34
C ALA A 577 47.29 23.47 14.89
N LYS A 578 47.87 22.83 13.86
CA LYS A 578 49.17 23.23 13.28
C LYS A 578 49.07 24.58 12.55
N LEU A 579 47.99 24.83 11.82
CA LEU A 579 47.73 26.12 11.17
C LEU A 579 47.60 27.25 12.20
N ASN A 580 46.90 27.02 13.31
CA ASN A 580 46.84 27.98 14.41
C ASN A 580 48.22 28.27 15.04
N LYS A 581 49.11 27.26 15.12
CA LYS A 581 50.50 27.48 15.57
C LYS A 581 51.30 28.32 14.57
N ALA A 582 51.15 28.06 13.26
CA ALA A 582 51.75 28.87 12.22
C ALA A 582 51.26 30.34 12.29
N LYS A 583 49.94 30.55 12.44
CA LYS A 583 49.33 31.87 12.69
C LYS A 583 49.93 32.57 13.90
N SER A 584 50.10 31.86 15.02
CA SER A 584 50.72 32.42 16.23
C SER A 584 52.16 32.87 16.00
N SER A 585 52.95 32.09 15.24
CA SER A 585 54.32 32.46 14.86
C SER A 585 54.34 33.70 13.96
N LEU A 586 53.44 33.76 12.98
CA LEU A 586 53.28 34.93 12.11
C LEU A 586 52.90 36.19 12.90
N GLN A 587 51.98 36.08 13.85
CA GLN A 587 51.57 37.20 14.70
C GLN A 587 52.74 37.73 15.53
N LYS A 588 53.60 36.85 16.06
CA LYS A 588 54.84 37.26 16.73
C LYS A 588 55.77 38.03 15.78
N GLY A 589 55.81 37.63 14.50
CA GLY A 589 56.52 38.34 13.44
C GLY A 589 55.97 39.74 13.19
N VAL A 590 54.64 39.89 13.10
CA VAL A 590 53.94 41.19 13.00
C VAL A 590 54.31 42.08 14.20
N ASP A 591 54.22 41.55 15.41
CA ASP A 591 54.50 42.29 16.65
C ASP A 591 55.96 42.74 16.73
N ALA A 592 56.91 41.86 16.40
CA ALA A 592 58.33 42.17 16.39
C ALA A 592 58.68 43.20 15.31
N THR A 593 58.06 43.10 14.13
CA THR A 593 58.24 44.04 13.03
C THR A 593 57.65 45.42 13.37
N ASN A 594 56.49 45.48 14.00
CA ASN A 594 55.90 46.73 14.50
C ASN A 594 56.77 47.41 15.56
N LYS A 595 57.39 46.63 16.46
CA LYS A 595 58.40 47.16 17.40
C LYS A 595 59.60 47.75 16.65
N GLY A 596 60.10 47.07 15.61
CA GLY A 596 61.17 47.58 14.76
C GLY A 596 60.81 48.88 14.03
N ILE A 597 59.61 48.96 13.45
CA ILE A 597 59.08 50.18 12.80
C ILE A 597 58.98 51.32 13.81
N THR A 598 58.54 51.04 15.04
CA THR A 598 58.43 52.06 16.10
C THR A 598 59.79 52.61 16.51
N LEU A 599 60.81 51.74 16.67
CA LEU A 599 62.18 52.17 16.94
C LEU A 599 62.72 53.07 15.82
N LEU A 600 62.50 52.69 14.55
CA LEU A 600 62.89 53.49 13.39
C LEU A 600 62.17 54.85 13.33
N ASN A 601 60.86 54.90 13.63
CA ASN A 601 60.11 56.15 13.71
C ASN A 601 60.64 57.09 14.80
N ASN A 602 61.21 56.54 15.86
CA ASN A 602 61.86 57.28 16.93
C ASN A 602 63.34 57.63 16.63
N GLY A 603 63.82 57.39 15.40
CA GLY A 603 65.21 57.69 14.99
C GLY A 603 66.24 56.68 15.48
N GLN A 604 65.81 55.54 16.05
CA GLN A 604 66.67 54.51 16.60
C GLN A 604 66.84 53.34 15.62
N LYS A 605 68.00 52.68 15.66
CA LYS A 605 68.23 51.44 14.89
C LYS A 605 67.48 50.28 15.56
N PRO A 606 66.84 49.37 14.79
CA PRO A 606 66.31 48.12 15.34
C PRO A 606 67.41 47.36 16.08
N THR A 607 67.13 46.89 17.29
CA THR A 607 68.11 46.09 18.03
C THR A 607 68.27 44.71 17.40
N LYS A 608 69.43 44.09 17.64
CA LYS A 608 69.70 42.71 17.17
C LYS A 608 68.60 41.75 17.62
N ASP A 609 68.14 41.87 18.87
CA ASP A 609 67.06 41.05 19.43
C ASP A 609 65.72 41.19 18.69
N VAL A 610 65.41 42.37 18.16
CA VAL A 610 64.19 42.60 17.36
C VAL A 610 64.31 41.87 16.02
N ILE A 611 65.46 41.97 15.34
CA ILE A 611 65.68 41.27 14.07
C ILE A 611 65.72 39.75 14.27
N GLU A 612 66.36 39.26 15.34
CA GLU A 612 66.34 37.83 15.71
C GLU A 612 64.93 37.33 16.04
N SER A 613 64.10 38.15 16.72
CA SER A 613 62.70 37.80 17.01
C SER A 613 61.86 37.66 15.73
N ILE A 614 62.07 38.56 14.75
CA ILE A 614 61.43 38.50 13.45
C ILE A 614 61.89 37.24 12.68
N ASN A 615 63.20 36.95 12.69
CA ASN A 615 63.77 35.78 12.02
C ASN A 615 63.26 34.46 12.62
N ASN A 616 63.20 34.37 13.96
CA ASN A 616 62.68 33.20 14.66
C ASN A 616 61.19 33.00 14.40
N ALA A 617 60.40 34.07 14.32
CA ALA A 617 59.00 34.02 13.93
C ALA A 617 58.83 33.50 12.49
N ALA A 618 59.65 33.99 11.55
CA ALA A 618 59.65 33.56 10.15
C ALA A 618 60.02 32.07 10.01
N LYS A 619 61.15 31.64 10.60
CA LYS A 619 61.59 30.23 10.59
C LYS A 619 60.61 29.31 11.30
N GLY A 620 60.07 29.75 12.44
CA GLY A 620 59.08 29.00 13.21
C GLY A 620 57.77 28.78 12.46
N GLY A 621 57.25 29.81 11.80
CA GLY A 621 56.04 29.68 10.99
C GLY A 621 56.25 28.86 9.71
N SER A 622 57.40 29.01 9.03
CA SER A 622 57.77 28.17 7.89
C SER A 622 57.85 26.68 8.28
N ALA A 623 58.45 26.37 9.43
CA ALA A 623 58.53 24.99 9.93
C ALA A 623 57.14 24.39 10.22
N GLN A 624 56.21 25.16 10.81
CA GLN A 624 54.84 24.69 11.04
C GLN A 624 54.08 24.47 9.72
N LEU A 625 54.25 25.35 8.73
CA LEU A 625 53.62 25.19 7.41
C LEU A 625 54.19 23.99 6.64
N THR A 626 55.50 23.73 6.76
CA THR A 626 56.15 22.52 6.25
C THR A 626 55.50 21.25 6.82
N ASP A 627 55.20 21.24 8.12
CA ASP A 627 54.59 20.11 8.80
C ASP A 627 53.09 19.92 8.47
N VAL A 628 52.40 20.98 8.04
CA VAL A 628 51.05 20.87 7.44
C VAL A 628 51.13 20.32 6.02
N LEU A 629 52.10 20.79 5.23
CA LEU A 629 52.35 20.35 3.86
C LEU A 629 52.78 18.87 3.78
N SER A 630 53.51 18.36 4.77
CA SER A 630 53.99 16.97 4.80
C SER A 630 52.86 15.95 5.04
N THR A 631 51.85 16.31 5.85
CA THR A 631 50.67 15.48 6.12
C THR A 631 49.49 15.77 5.18
N TYR A 632 49.68 16.70 4.24
CA TYR A 632 48.63 17.23 3.39
C TYR A 632 48.01 16.17 2.48
N ASP A 633 48.86 15.47 1.72
CA ASP A 633 48.44 14.45 0.77
C ASP A 633 47.95 13.16 1.48
N SER A 634 48.41 12.90 2.70
CA SER A 634 48.09 11.68 3.46
C SER A 634 46.88 11.80 4.39
N GLU A 635 46.55 13.00 4.89
CA GLU A 635 45.46 13.20 5.86
C GLU A 635 44.38 14.16 5.34
N ILE A 636 44.77 15.33 4.79
CA ILE A 636 43.81 16.38 4.41
C ILE A 636 43.08 16.01 3.12
N VAL A 637 43.80 15.58 2.09
CA VAL A 637 43.23 15.19 0.79
C VAL A 637 42.22 14.02 0.92
N PRO A 638 42.52 12.89 1.61
CA PRO A 638 41.60 11.77 1.71
C PRO A 638 40.33 12.10 2.52
N ASN A 639 40.45 12.89 3.58
CA ASN A 639 39.31 13.30 4.40
C ASN A 639 38.40 14.29 3.65
N PHE A 640 38.98 15.23 2.91
CA PHE A 640 38.23 16.15 2.04
C PHE A 640 37.47 15.40 0.93
N ASN A 641 38.12 14.44 0.26
CA ASN A 641 37.50 13.60 -0.74
C ASN A 641 36.38 12.71 -0.16
N THR A 642 36.53 12.24 1.07
CA THR A 642 35.49 11.47 1.79
C THR A 642 34.25 12.34 2.05
N ALA A 643 34.43 13.59 2.48
CA ALA A 643 33.32 14.53 2.70
C ALA A 643 32.55 14.82 1.40
N ILE A 644 33.25 15.00 0.27
CA ILE A 644 32.64 15.19 -1.05
C ILE A 644 31.85 13.94 -1.47
N ALA A 645 32.45 12.75 -1.35
CA ALA A 645 31.79 11.50 -1.72
C ALA A 645 30.50 11.27 -0.91
N ARG A 646 30.52 11.57 0.39
CA ARG A 646 29.34 11.46 1.24
C ARG A 646 28.24 12.43 0.85
N THR A 647 28.61 13.68 0.54
CA THR A 647 27.64 14.70 0.11
C THR A 647 26.96 14.29 -1.20
N LYS A 648 27.69 13.68 -2.13
CA LYS A 648 27.12 13.08 -3.35
C LYS A 648 26.19 11.89 -3.06
N GLU A 649 26.56 11.02 -2.13
CA GLU A 649 25.72 9.89 -1.73
C GLU A 649 24.41 10.34 -1.07
N MET A 650 24.47 11.35 -0.20
CA MET A 650 23.30 11.95 0.42
C MET A 650 22.38 12.57 -0.65
N SER A 651 22.93 13.34 -1.59
CA SER A 651 22.19 13.88 -2.75
C SER A 651 21.45 12.78 -3.52
N LYS A 652 22.14 11.67 -3.82
CA LYS A 652 21.58 10.52 -4.53
C LYS A 652 20.44 9.85 -3.76
N ASN A 653 20.60 9.63 -2.45
CA ASN A 653 19.57 9.02 -1.60
C ASN A 653 18.35 9.93 -1.48
N THR A 654 18.54 11.24 -1.30
CA THR A 654 17.45 12.21 -1.30
C THR A 654 16.74 12.26 -2.66
N THR A 655 17.48 12.14 -3.77
CA THR A 655 16.89 12.07 -5.11
C THR A 655 16.00 10.85 -5.28
N GLN A 656 16.41 9.69 -4.76
CA GLN A 656 15.57 8.48 -4.77
C GLN A 656 14.29 8.67 -3.97
N ILE A 657 14.38 9.25 -2.76
CA ILE A 657 13.20 9.51 -1.92
C ILE A 657 12.21 10.44 -2.63
N LEU A 658 12.69 11.54 -3.23
CA LEU A 658 11.82 12.47 -3.95
C LEU A 658 11.20 11.84 -5.20
N ASN A 659 11.95 11.02 -5.93
CA ASN A 659 11.41 10.28 -7.09
C ASN A 659 10.36 9.23 -6.69
N ASP A 660 10.53 8.58 -5.54
CA ASP A 660 9.55 7.61 -5.04
C ASP A 660 8.30 8.31 -4.49
N ALA A 661 8.45 9.50 -3.90
CA ALA A 661 7.33 10.35 -3.51
C ALA A 661 6.55 10.87 -4.74
N ASP A 662 7.26 11.33 -5.78
CA ASP A 662 6.67 11.77 -7.06
C ASP A 662 5.83 10.68 -7.71
N LYS A 663 6.35 9.43 -7.77
CA LYS A 663 5.62 8.28 -8.32
C LYS A 663 4.35 7.91 -7.56
N LYS A 664 4.30 8.15 -6.24
CA LYS A 664 3.15 7.82 -5.39
C LYS A 664 2.12 8.95 -5.31
N LEU A 665 2.49 10.17 -5.68
CA LEU A 665 1.62 11.33 -5.62
C LEU A 665 0.33 11.18 -6.48
N PRO A 666 0.35 10.58 -7.69
CA PRO A 666 -0.85 10.32 -8.47
C PRO A 666 -1.84 9.37 -7.78
N ASP A 667 -1.35 8.37 -7.04
CA ASP A 667 -2.21 7.43 -6.30
C ASP A 667 -2.90 8.12 -5.14
N VAL A 668 -2.19 9.01 -4.42
CA VAL A 668 -2.75 9.85 -3.36
C VAL A 668 -3.79 10.82 -3.93
N LYS A 669 -3.52 11.44 -5.09
CA LYS A 669 -4.47 12.32 -5.79
C LYS A 669 -5.77 11.59 -6.11
N LYS A 670 -5.66 10.41 -6.72
CA LYS A 670 -6.78 9.58 -7.10
C LYS A 670 -7.59 9.12 -5.89
N LEU A 671 -6.93 8.70 -4.81
CA LEU A 671 -7.58 8.30 -3.57
C LEU A 671 -8.37 9.46 -2.95
N LEU A 672 -7.81 10.67 -2.94
CA LEU A 672 -8.50 11.87 -2.44
C LEU A 672 -9.68 12.27 -3.33
N GLU A 673 -9.56 12.16 -4.66
CA GLU A 673 -10.65 12.37 -5.62
C GLU A 673 -11.81 11.37 -5.41
N ASP A 674 -11.49 10.08 -5.31
CA ASP A 674 -12.47 9.01 -5.07
C ASP A 674 -13.15 9.17 -3.71
N SER A 675 -12.38 9.55 -2.68
CA SER A 675 -12.90 9.81 -1.33
C SER A 675 -13.82 11.03 -1.29
N SER A 676 -13.45 12.12 -1.98
CA SER A 676 -14.27 13.33 -2.11
C SER A 676 -15.61 13.02 -2.76
N LYS A 677 -15.60 12.26 -3.87
CA LYS A 677 -16.81 11.86 -4.59
C LYS A 677 -17.72 10.98 -3.73
N GLY A 678 -17.15 9.99 -3.05
CA GLY A 678 -17.90 9.11 -2.14
C GLY A 678 -18.55 9.87 -0.97
N LEU A 679 -17.84 10.83 -0.39
CA LEU A 679 -18.36 11.66 0.71
C LEU A 679 -19.47 12.61 0.25
N VAL A 680 -19.34 13.22 -0.93
CA VAL A 680 -20.39 14.06 -1.52
C VAL A 680 -21.67 13.26 -1.79
N ASP A 681 -21.54 12.06 -2.38
CA ASP A 681 -22.67 11.17 -2.64
C ASP A 681 -23.32 10.67 -1.35
N GLY A 682 -22.51 10.31 -0.34
CA GLY A 682 -22.98 9.89 0.98
C GLY A 682 -23.75 11.00 1.70
N ARG A 683 -23.19 12.21 1.75
CA ARG A 683 -23.83 13.39 2.33
C ARG A 683 -25.15 13.71 1.64
N LYS A 684 -25.21 13.61 0.30
CA LYS A 684 -26.45 13.82 -0.46
C LYS A 684 -27.54 12.82 -0.08
N LYS A 685 -27.22 11.52 0.02
CA LYS A 685 -28.18 10.50 0.45
C LYS A 685 -28.68 10.73 1.88
N LEU A 686 -27.80 11.13 2.81
CA LEU A 686 -28.19 11.48 4.18
C LEU A 686 -29.10 12.71 4.20
N ALA A 687 -28.85 13.69 3.34
CA ALA A 687 -29.69 14.87 3.20
C ALA A 687 -31.06 14.53 2.60
N ASP A 688 -31.12 13.63 1.62
CA ASP A 688 -32.37 13.14 1.02
C ASP A 688 -33.22 12.39 2.06
N ILE A 689 -32.61 11.51 2.86
CA ILE A 689 -33.30 10.81 3.97
C ILE A 689 -33.82 11.80 5.01
N LYS A 690 -33.02 12.82 5.37
CA LYS A 690 -33.45 13.88 6.28
C LYS A 690 -34.61 14.70 5.71
N ALA A 691 -34.63 14.93 4.40
CA ALA A 691 -35.72 15.66 3.74
C ALA A 691 -37.04 14.87 3.72
N GLU A 692 -36.99 13.53 3.68
CA GLU A 692 -38.16 12.64 3.73
C GLU A 692 -38.64 12.33 5.16
N MET A 693 -37.79 12.55 6.17
CA MET A 693 -38.09 12.25 7.58
C MET A 693 -39.34 12.99 8.12
N PRO A 694 -39.57 14.29 7.83
CA PRO A 694 -40.80 14.99 8.25
C PRO A 694 -42.09 14.38 7.67
N ALA A 695 -42.06 13.88 6.43
CA ALA A 695 -43.21 13.23 5.83
C ALA A 695 -43.49 11.86 6.48
N THR A 696 -42.44 11.17 6.91
CA THR A 696 -42.53 9.90 7.64
C THR A 696 -43.04 10.12 9.07
N GLU A 697 -42.54 11.15 9.76
CA GLU A 697 -43.03 11.60 11.07
C GLU A 697 -44.53 11.93 10.99
N LYS A 698 -44.94 12.69 9.96
CA LYS A 698 -46.34 13.07 9.74
C LYS A 698 -47.25 11.85 9.55
N LYS A 699 -46.84 10.84 8.77
CA LYS A 699 -47.64 9.62 8.56
C LYS A 699 -47.80 8.79 9.84
N ILE A 700 -46.76 8.75 10.69
CA ILE A 700 -46.80 8.05 11.96
C ILE A 700 -47.68 8.80 12.97
N LYS A 701 -47.64 10.13 12.97
CA LYS A 701 -48.60 10.99 13.68
C LYS A 701 -50.03 10.78 13.20
N GLU A 702 -50.28 10.79 11.90
CA GLU A 702 -51.61 10.55 11.32
C GLU A 702 -52.15 9.15 11.66
N LEU A 703 -51.28 8.14 11.75
CA LEU A 703 -51.65 6.80 12.21
C LEU A 703 -51.96 6.77 13.71
N ALA A 704 -51.15 7.45 14.52
CA ALA A 704 -51.39 7.62 15.96
C ALA A 704 -52.71 8.35 16.23
N ASP A 705 -53.03 9.38 15.43
CA ASP A 705 -54.29 10.13 15.49
C ASP A 705 -55.49 9.28 15.08
N LYS A 706 -55.38 8.49 14.00
CA LYS A 706 -56.44 7.55 13.61
C LYS A 706 -56.72 6.46 14.65
N ILE A 707 -55.68 6.02 15.37
CA ILE A 707 -55.84 5.07 16.49
C ILE A 707 -56.58 5.75 17.67
N ARG A 708 -56.41 7.07 17.87
CA ARG A 708 -57.22 7.85 18.83
C ARG A 708 -58.66 8.03 18.35
N ASP A 709 -58.89 8.22 17.04
CA ASP A 709 -60.24 8.38 16.46
C ASP A 709 -61.06 7.06 16.45
N PHE A 710 -60.38 5.92 16.41
CA PHE A 710 -60.99 4.56 16.44
C PHE A 710 -61.70 4.22 17.76
N GLU A 711 -61.67 5.08 18.79
CA GLU A 711 -62.39 4.92 20.07
C GLU A 711 -63.93 5.09 19.95
N SER A 712 -64.48 5.46 18.79
CA SER A 712 -65.92 5.74 18.63
C SER A 712 -66.69 4.68 17.80
N GLU A 713 -67.10 3.61 18.49
CA GLU A 713 -68.23 2.66 18.25
C GLU A 713 -68.35 1.78 16.97
N GLU A 714 -68.72 0.51 17.23
CA GLU A 714 -69.53 -0.47 16.44
C GLU A 714 -68.96 -1.58 15.51
N ASP A 715 -67.71 -1.59 15.04
CA ASP A 715 -67.26 -2.62 14.07
C ASP A 715 -66.70 -3.95 14.64
N LEU A 716 -66.58 -4.09 15.97
CA LEU A 716 -65.88 -5.24 16.58
C LEU A 716 -66.68 -6.56 16.54
N LYS A 717 -68.01 -6.50 16.40
CA LYS A 717 -68.91 -7.68 16.49
C LYS A 717 -68.96 -8.52 15.21
N ASP A 718 -68.71 -7.93 14.05
CA ASP A 718 -68.76 -8.65 12.77
C ASP A 718 -67.49 -9.48 12.49
N ILE A 719 -66.37 -9.12 13.12
CA ILE A 719 -65.09 -9.82 13.01
C ILE A 719 -65.12 -11.17 13.75
N ILE A 720 -65.85 -11.25 14.87
CA ILE A 720 -66.03 -12.49 15.68
C ILE A 720 -66.67 -13.62 14.84
N ARG A 721 -67.44 -13.27 13.81
CA ARG A 721 -68.15 -14.23 12.96
C ARG A 721 -67.25 -14.84 11.87
N LEU A 722 -66.14 -14.18 11.52
CA LEU A 722 -65.19 -14.61 10.47
C LEU A 722 -64.11 -15.57 10.99
N LEU A 723 -63.81 -15.54 12.29
CA LEU A 723 -62.74 -16.32 12.93
C LEU A 723 -63.04 -17.82 13.11
N LYS A 724 -64.15 -18.31 12.58
CA LYS A 724 -64.64 -19.67 12.81
C LYS A 724 -64.23 -20.72 11.77
N ASN A 725 -63.33 -20.43 10.82
CA ASN A 725 -63.11 -21.32 9.65
C ASN A 725 -61.69 -21.91 9.46
N ASP A 726 -61.70 -23.24 9.39
CA ASP A 726 -60.74 -24.28 8.94
C ASP A 726 -59.22 -24.12 9.19
N VAL A 727 -58.75 -24.83 10.23
CA VAL A 727 -57.43 -24.76 10.87
C VAL A 727 -56.32 -25.48 10.06
N GLU A 728 -56.65 -26.48 9.26
CA GLU A 728 -55.63 -27.30 8.59
C GLU A 728 -55.02 -26.63 7.34
N LYS A 729 -55.78 -25.82 6.61
CA LYS A 729 -55.29 -25.15 5.38
C LYS A 729 -54.41 -23.93 5.63
N GLN A 730 -54.54 -23.26 6.78
CA GLN A 730 -53.74 -22.08 7.10
C GLN A 730 -52.35 -22.43 7.67
N SER A 731 -52.21 -23.57 8.34
CA SER A 731 -50.92 -24.02 8.90
C SER A 731 -49.85 -24.24 7.81
N ASP A 732 -50.24 -24.81 6.65
CA ASP A 732 -49.33 -25.02 5.51
C ASP A 732 -48.91 -23.72 4.80
N TYR A 733 -49.77 -22.69 4.81
CA TYR A 733 -49.49 -21.38 4.21
C TYR A 733 -48.40 -20.60 4.99
N PHE A 734 -48.38 -20.71 6.32
CA PHE A 734 -47.37 -20.07 7.17
C PHE A 734 -46.06 -20.86 7.28
N ALA A 735 -46.09 -22.17 7.03
CA ALA A 735 -44.88 -23.01 7.01
C ALA A 735 -43.98 -22.73 5.79
N ASN A 736 -44.53 -22.19 4.70
CA ASN A 736 -43.78 -21.81 3.50
C ASN A 736 -44.21 -20.39 3.02
N PRO A 737 -43.87 -19.34 3.76
CA PRO A 737 -44.47 -18.01 3.59
C PRO A 737 -44.03 -17.28 2.31
N VAL A 738 -43.05 -17.81 1.57
CA VAL A 738 -42.55 -17.20 0.34
C VAL A 738 -42.29 -18.27 -0.72
N ASN A 739 -42.95 -18.14 -1.87
CA ASN A 739 -42.60 -18.90 -3.07
C ASN A 739 -41.40 -18.24 -3.74
N LEU A 740 -40.24 -18.91 -3.72
CA LEU A 740 -39.05 -18.47 -4.46
C LEU A 740 -39.35 -18.59 -5.98
N LYS A 741 -39.60 -17.45 -6.63
CA LYS A 741 -39.73 -17.38 -8.08
C LYS A 741 -38.34 -17.34 -8.72
N GLU A 742 -37.74 -18.50 -8.95
CA GLU A 742 -36.45 -18.63 -9.64
C GLU A 742 -36.58 -18.29 -11.14
N ASN A 743 -35.91 -17.22 -11.59
CA ASN A 743 -35.78 -16.91 -13.02
C ASN A 743 -34.37 -17.29 -13.49
N LYS A 744 -34.21 -18.48 -14.07
CA LYS A 744 -32.90 -18.99 -14.55
C LYS A 744 -32.60 -18.43 -15.95
N LEU A 745 -31.56 -17.61 -16.07
CA LEU A 745 -31.20 -16.93 -17.33
C LEU A 745 -30.64 -17.89 -18.40
N PHE A 746 -29.80 -18.86 -18.00
CA PHE A 746 -29.17 -19.84 -18.90
C PHE A 746 -29.26 -21.24 -18.29
N ALA A 747 -30.49 -21.77 -18.21
CA ALA A 747 -30.75 -23.03 -17.54
C ALA A 747 -30.11 -24.21 -18.28
N MET A 748 -29.26 -24.97 -17.58
CA MET A 748 -28.71 -26.22 -18.09
C MET A 748 -29.37 -27.42 -17.42
N PRO A 749 -29.71 -28.48 -18.16
CA PRO A 749 -30.54 -29.57 -17.65
C PRO A 749 -29.80 -30.54 -16.73
N ASN A 750 -28.47 -30.66 -16.86
CA ASN A 750 -27.66 -31.56 -16.04
C ASN A 750 -26.20 -31.11 -15.95
N TYR A 751 -25.48 -31.62 -14.95
CA TYR A 751 -24.09 -31.26 -14.67
C TYR A 751 -23.14 -31.72 -15.78
N GLY A 752 -23.42 -32.86 -16.43
CA GLY A 752 -22.63 -33.36 -17.54
C GLY A 752 -22.62 -32.37 -18.72
N SER A 753 -23.77 -31.79 -19.05
CA SER A 753 -23.89 -30.79 -20.11
C SER A 753 -23.15 -29.51 -19.75
N ALA A 754 -23.22 -29.10 -18.47
CA ALA A 754 -22.48 -27.95 -17.96
C ALA A 754 -20.95 -28.12 -18.04
N MET A 755 -20.46 -29.35 -17.86
CA MET A 755 -19.03 -29.67 -17.91
C MET A 755 -18.54 -30.02 -19.32
N SER A 756 -19.45 -30.18 -20.29
CA SER A 756 -19.07 -30.53 -21.67
C SER A 756 -18.06 -29.55 -22.30
N PRO A 757 -18.17 -28.20 -22.15
CA PRO A 757 -17.18 -27.29 -22.72
C PRO A 757 -15.74 -27.57 -22.22
N PHE A 758 -15.60 -27.91 -20.94
CA PHE A 758 -14.30 -28.22 -20.35
C PHE A 758 -13.72 -29.52 -20.92
N TYR A 759 -14.50 -30.60 -20.93
CA TYR A 759 -14.02 -31.90 -21.38
C TYR A 759 -13.81 -31.98 -22.90
N THR A 760 -14.65 -31.32 -23.69
CA THR A 760 -14.45 -31.18 -25.14
C THR A 760 -13.12 -30.48 -25.41
N VAL A 761 -12.88 -29.30 -24.83
CA VAL A 761 -11.62 -28.55 -25.01
C VAL A 761 -10.40 -29.37 -24.55
N LEU A 762 -10.49 -30.01 -23.39
CA LEU A 762 -9.42 -30.85 -22.88
C LEU A 762 -9.09 -32.02 -23.82
N ALA A 763 -10.12 -32.70 -24.35
CA ALA A 763 -9.95 -33.75 -25.34
C ALA A 763 -9.23 -33.26 -26.61
N LEU A 764 -9.59 -32.09 -27.16
CA LEU A 764 -8.94 -31.54 -28.35
C LEU A 764 -7.43 -31.34 -28.15
N TRP A 765 -7.02 -30.85 -26.97
CA TRP A 765 -5.61 -30.67 -26.66
C TRP A 765 -4.87 -32.01 -26.50
N VAL A 766 -5.48 -32.94 -25.77
CA VAL A 766 -4.93 -34.30 -25.61
C VAL A 766 -4.78 -34.96 -26.99
N GLY A 767 -5.72 -34.76 -27.91
CA GLY A 767 -5.61 -35.21 -29.30
C GLY A 767 -4.41 -34.63 -30.03
N ALA A 768 -4.20 -33.31 -29.92
CA ALA A 768 -3.01 -32.66 -30.49
C ALA A 768 -1.70 -33.23 -29.89
N LEU A 769 -1.68 -33.48 -28.58
CA LEU A 769 -0.52 -34.02 -27.86
C LEU A 769 -0.19 -35.47 -28.26
N LEU A 770 -1.22 -36.33 -28.35
CA LEU A 770 -1.05 -37.71 -28.81
C LEU A 770 -0.56 -37.76 -30.26
N MET A 771 -1.06 -36.86 -31.12
CA MET A 771 -0.58 -36.77 -32.50
C MET A 771 0.92 -36.46 -32.57
N VAL A 772 1.41 -35.43 -31.87
CA VAL A 772 2.85 -35.10 -31.89
C VAL A 772 3.73 -36.14 -31.17
N SER A 773 3.13 -36.98 -30.33
CA SER A 773 3.83 -38.07 -29.66
C SER A 773 4.05 -39.27 -30.58
N LEU A 774 3.08 -39.59 -31.44
CA LEU A 774 3.11 -40.76 -32.32
C LEU A 774 3.55 -40.45 -33.77
N LEU A 775 3.25 -39.27 -34.29
CA LEU A 775 3.58 -38.85 -35.65
C LEU A 775 4.84 -37.99 -35.66
N THR A 776 5.69 -38.17 -36.67
CA THR A 776 6.90 -37.36 -36.84
C THR A 776 6.60 -35.98 -37.43
N VAL A 777 7.27 -34.95 -36.90
CA VAL A 777 7.21 -33.57 -37.40
C VAL A 777 8.26 -33.29 -38.49
N GLU A 778 9.13 -34.26 -38.79
CA GLU A 778 10.19 -34.18 -39.79
C GLU A 778 9.81 -34.91 -41.09
N VAL A 779 10.42 -34.53 -42.22
CA VAL A 779 10.17 -35.15 -43.53
C VAL A 779 11.43 -35.90 -43.96
N HIS A 780 11.29 -37.20 -44.20
CA HIS A 780 12.37 -38.07 -44.65
C HIS A 780 12.02 -38.56 -46.07
N GLU A 781 12.45 -37.81 -47.10
CA GLU A 781 12.32 -38.19 -48.52
C GLU A 781 13.72 -38.23 -49.13
N GLU A 782 14.16 -39.41 -49.56
CA GLU A 782 15.49 -39.60 -50.15
C GLU A 782 15.65 -38.76 -51.42
N GLY A 783 16.72 -37.95 -51.48
CA GLY A 783 17.04 -37.10 -52.64
C GLY A 783 16.29 -35.76 -52.71
N ALA A 784 15.42 -35.43 -51.74
CA ALA A 784 14.70 -34.15 -51.71
C ALA A 784 15.35 -33.14 -50.74
N ASN A 785 15.61 -31.91 -51.20
CA ASN A 785 16.18 -30.83 -50.38
C ASN A 785 15.10 -29.76 -50.10
N TYR A 786 14.42 -29.88 -48.96
CA TYR A 786 13.32 -28.99 -48.55
C TYR A 786 13.80 -27.88 -47.60
N LYS A 787 13.25 -26.67 -47.74
CA LYS A 787 13.51 -25.59 -46.77
C LYS A 787 12.75 -25.81 -45.46
N SER A 788 13.28 -25.30 -44.35
CA SER A 788 12.69 -25.47 -43.00
C SER A 788 11.22 -25.03 -42.89
N HIS A 789 10.86 -23.91 -43.52
CA HIS A 789 9.47 -23.44 -43.55
C HIS A 789 8.57 -24.30 -44.45
N GLU A 790 9.11 -24.92 -45.51
CA GLU A 790 8.35 -25.81 -46.39
C GLU A 790 8.00 -27.11 -45.65
N ILE A 791 8.94 -27.63 -44.85
CA ILE A 791 8.72 -28.78 -43.96
C ILE A 791 7.67 -28.43 -42.90
N TYR A 792 7.82 -27.29 -42.23
CA TYR A 792 6.91 -26.84 -41.18
C TYR A 792 5.48 -26.74 -41.68
N PHE A 793 5.22 -25.96 -42.73
CA PHE A 793 3.86 -25.79 -43.25
C PHE A 793 3.32 -27.06 -43.91
N GLY A 794 4.17 -27.86 -44.57
CA GLY A 794 3.76 -29.11 -45.20
C GLY A 794 3.22 -30.13 -44.18
N ARG A 795 3.97 -30.32 -43.09
CA ARG A 795 3.58 -31.21 -41.98
C ARG A 795 2.42 -30.64 -41.16
N LEU A 796 2.41 -29.32 -40.92
CA LEU A 796 1.31 -28.67 -40.21
C LEU A 796 -0.05 -28.96 -40.87
N LEU A 797 -0.14 -28.95 -42.21
CA LEU A 797 -1.38 -29.28 -42.92
C LEU A 797 -1.84 -30.73 -42.67
N THR A 798 -0.91 -31.69 -42.59
CA THR A 798 -1.21 -33.09 -42.23
C THR A 798 -1.79 -33.17 -40.82
N PHE A 799 -1.14 -32.52 -39.85
CA PHE A 799 -1.60 -32.49 -38.46
C PHE A 799 -2.95 -31.77 -38.32
N LEU A 800 -3.15 -30.65 -39.02
CA LEU A 800 -4.42 -29.92 -39.03
C LEU A 800 -5.55 -30.78 -39.59
N THR A 801 -5.32 -31.56 -40.64
CA THR A 801 -6.35 -32.44 -41.23
C THR A 801 -6.83 -33.47 -40.21
N ILE A 802 -5.89 -34.11 -39.50
CA ILE A 802 -6.22 -35.12 -38.48
C ILE A 802 -6.88 -34.44 -37.26
N GLY A 803 -6.35 -33.31 -36.80
CA GLY A 803 -6.90 -32.59 -35.64
C GLY A 803 -8.28 -31.98 -35.87
N LEU A 804 -8.56 -31.47 -37.07
CA LEU A 804 -9.91 -31.03 -37.44
C LEU A 804 -10.88 -32.23 -37.49
N SER A 805 -10.41 -33.39 -37.95
CA SER A 805 -11.21 -34.63 -37.91
C SER A 805 -11.48 -35.07 -36.47
N GLN A 806 -10.48 -35.00 -35.57
CA GLN A 806 -10.67 -35.24 -34.13
C GLN A 806 -11.74 -34.31 -33.56
N ALA A 807 -11.62 -33.00 -33.82
CA ALA A 807 -12.55 -32.01 -33.30
C ALA A 807 -13.98 -32.23 -33.81
N PHE A 808 -14.15 -32.62 -35.07
CA PHE A 808 -15.43 -33.01 -35.62
C PHE A 808 -16.03 -34.22 -34.91
N ILE A 809 -15.24 -35.28 -34.71
CA ILE A 809 -15.72 -36.52 -34.08
C ILE A 809 -16.10 -36.29 -32.62
N VAL A 810 -15.26 -35.56 -31.86
CA VAL A 810 -15.53 -35.21 -30.46
C VAL A 810 -16.85 -34.46 -30.36
N SER A 811 -16.99 -33.35 -31.09
CA SER A 811 -18.16 -32.47 -31.00
C SER A 811 -19.45 -33.14 -31.48
N MET A 812 -19.39 -33.94 -32.55
CA MET A 812 -20.54 -34.73 -33.02
C MET A 812 -20.93 -35.82 -32.01
N GLY A 813 -19.95 -36.49 -31.39
CA GLY A 813 -20.24 -37.48 -30.36
C GLY A 813 -20.83 -36.87 -29.09
N ASP A 814 -20.37 -35.69 -28.69
CA ASP A 814 -20.94 -34.98 -27.54
C ASP A 814 -22.44 -34.73 -27.77
N ILE A 815 -22.82 -34.28 -28.96
CA ILE A 815 -24.22 -33.99 -29.33
C ILE A 815 -25.05 -35.27 -29.53
N PHE A 816 -24.57 -36.22 -30.34
CA PHE A 816 -25.38 -37.33 -30.83
C PHE A 816 -25.19 -38.64 -30.07
N LEU A 817 -23.99 -38.91 -29.54
CA LEU A 817 -23.71 -40.14 -28.81
C LEU A 817 -24.04 -39.99 -27.33
N LEU A 818 -23.61 -38.88 -26.71
CA LEU A 818 -23.89 -38.62 -25.30
C LEU A 818 -25.24 -37.95 -25.05
N GLY A 819 -25.78 -37.23 -26.04
CA GLY A 819 -27.00 -36.43 -25.86
C GLY A 819 -26.77 -35.19 -25.01
N THR A 820 -25.57 -34.60 -25.08
CA THR A 820 -25.23 -33.37 -24.36
C THR A 820 -26.15 -32.22 -24.81
N TYR A 821 -26.67 -31.48 -23.83
CA TYR A 821 -27.46 -30.28 -24.13
C TYR A 821 -26.56 -29.20 -24.73
N VAL A 822 -26.94 -28.69 -25.90
CA VAL A 822 -26.25 -27.60 -26.60
C VAL A 822 -27.34 -26.75 -27.26
N VAL A 823 -27.41 -25.46 -26.91
CA VAL A 823 -28.37 -24.51 -27.49
C VAL A 823 -28.05 -24.32 -28.98
N ASP A 824 -26.80 -23.97 -29.29
CA ASP A 824 -26.34 -23.60 -30.63
C ASP A 824 -25.45 -24.69 -31.24
N LYS A 825 -26.05 -25.83 -31.62
CA LYS A 825 -25.34 -27.03 -32.11
C LYS A 825 -24.37 -26.76 -33.27
N PHE A 826 -24.76 -25.89 -34.21
CA PHE A 826 -23.91 -25.55 -35.36
C PHE A 826 -22.62 -24.85 -34.91
N TRP A 827 -22.76 -23.83 -34.06
CA TRP A 827 -21.63 -23.06 -33.55
C TRP A 827 -20.74 -23.88 -32.62
N PHE A 828 -21.31 -24.80 -31.83
CA PHE A 828 -20.55 -25.73 -31.00
C PHE A 828 -19.55 -26.55 -31.83
N VAL A 829 -20.00 -27.12 -32.96
CA VAL A 829 -19.13 -27.88 -33.88
C VAL A 829 -18.11 -26.95 -34.53
N LEU A 830 -18.53 -25.80 -35.04
CA LEU A 830 -17.64 -24.87 -35.74
C LEU A 830 -16.53 -24.32 -34.83
N PHE A 831 -16.87 -23.92 -33.61
CA PHE A 831 -15.89 -23.45 -32.62
C PHE A 831 -14.99 -24.58 -32.13
N SER A 832 -15.52 -25.81 -31.99
CA SER A 832 -14.68 -26.98 -31.69
C SER A 832 -13.64 -27.23 -32.78
N LEU A 833 -14.03 -27.14 -34.06
CA LEU A 833 -13.11 -27.24 -35.19
C LEU A 833 -12.04 -26.15 -35.14
N PHE A 834 -12.44 -24.89 -34.93
CA PHE A 834 -11.51 -23.76 -34.82
C PHE A 834 -10.50 -23.96 -33.67
N ILE A 835 -11.00 -24.26 -32.47
CA ILE A 835 -10.18 -24.49 -31.26
C ILE A 835 -9.25 -25.68 -31.46
N GLY A 836 -9.73 -26.78 -32.05
CA GLY A 836 -8.91 -27.94 -32.39
C GLY A 836 -7.75 -27.55 -33.32
N GLY A 837 -8.02 -26.73 -34.34
CA GLY A 837 -6.99 -26.16 -35.20
C GLY A 837 -5.97 -25.30 -34.44
N VAL A 838 -6.44 -24.42 -33.55
CA VAL A 838 -5.58 -23.58 -32.69
C VAL A 838 -4.65 -24.45 -31.84
N PHE A 839 -5.18 -25.47 -31.18
CA PHE A 839 -4.41 -26.37 -30.33
C PHE A 839 -3.38 -27.18 -31.11
N VAL A 840 -3.74 -27.67 -32.30
CA VAL A 840 -2.77 -28.28 -33.21
C VAL A 840 -1.66 -27.30 -33.55
N CYS A 841 -1.98 -26.06 -33.95
CA CYS A 841 -0.97 -25.05 -34.26
C CYS A 841 -0.02 -24.80 -33.09
N ILE A 842 -0.52 -24.69 -31.86
CA ILE A 842 0.30 -24.46 -30.67
C ILE A 842 1.20 -25.66 -30.39
N VAL A 843 0.61 -26.85 -30.22
CA VAL A 843 1.32 -28.07 -29.82
C VAL A 843 2.31 -28.52 -30.90
N TYR A 844 1.89 -28.52 -32.17
CA TYR A 844 2.76 -28.86 -33.30
C TYR A 844 3.95 -27.90 -33.39
N SER A 845 3.73 -26.59 -33.21
CA SER A 845 4.82 -25.60 -33.30
C SER A 845 5.84 -25.77 -32.18
N LEU A 846 5.39 -26.00 -30.93
CA LEU A 846 6.30 -26.29 -29.83
C LEU A 846 7.19 -27.49 -30.13
N VAL A 847 6.60 -28.60 -30.60
CA VAL A 847 7.36 -29.81 -30.93
C VAL A 847 8.23 -29.62 -32.17
N SER A 848 7.77 -28.87 -33.17
CA SER A 848 8.57 -28.61 -34.37
C SER A 848 9.78 -27.69 -34.09
N ILE A 849 9.75 -26.86 -33.05
CA ILE A 849 10.85 -25.97 -32.67
C ILE A 849 11.82 -26.67 -31.71
N PHE A 850 11.29 -27.39 -30.71
CA PHE A 850 12.07 -27.90 -29.58
C PHE A 850 12.21 -29.44 -29.55
N GLY A 851 11.68 -30.15 -30.55
CA GLY A 851 11.73 -31.61 -30.63
C GLY A 851 11.06 -32.28 -29.41
N ASN A 852 11.75 -33.27 -28.81
CA ASN A 852 11.25 -33.99 -27.64
C ASN A 852 11.02 -33.07 -26.42
N VAL A 853 11.81 -32.00 -26.25
CA VAL A 853 11.59 -31.01 -25.18
C VAL A 853 10.26 -30.28 -25.39
N GLY A 854 9.92 -29.98 -26.65
CA GLY A 854 8.63 -29.37 -27.00
C GLY A 854 7.43 -30.22 -26.59
N LYS A 855 7.57 -31.56 -26.62
CA LYS A 855 6.52 -32.48 -26.14
C LYS A 855 6.32 -32.31 -24.64
N SER A 856 7.41 -32.28 -23.87
CA SER A 856 7.36 -32.03 -22.42
C SER A 856 6.76 -30.66 -22.09
N MET A 857 7.09 -29.61 -22.85
CA MET A 857 6.50 -28.28 -22.68
C MET A 857 4.98 -28.30 -22.92
N ALA A 858 4.51 -29.02 -23.94
CA ALA A 858 3.07 -29.14 -24.21
C ALA A 858 2.32 -29.91 -23.09
N ILE A 859 2.98 -30.88 -22.44
CA ILE A 859 2.45 -31.59 -21.26
C ILE A 859 2.39 -30.64 -20.04
N ILE A 860 3.46 -29.89 -19.76
CA ILE A 860 3.46 -28.92 -18.66
C ILE A 860 2.36 -27.87 -18.86
N LEU A 861 2.23 -27.36 -20.09
CA LEU A 861 1.19 -26.40 -20.42
C LEU A 861 -0.22 -27.00 -20.26
N LEU A 862 -0.43 -28.27 -20.61
CA LEU A 862 -1.69 -28.97 -20.33
C LEU A 862 -2.02 -28.97 -18.83
N VAL A 863 -1.07 -29.34 -17.97
CA VAL A 863 -1.27 -29.40 -16.51
C VAL A 863 -1.63 -28.02 -15.95
N LEU A 864 -0.91 -26.98 -16.36
CA LEU A 864 -1.19 -25.60 -15.93
C LEU A 864 -2.57 -25.13 -16.40
N GLN A 865 -2.97 -25.48 -17.63
CA GLN A 865 -4.26 -25.09 -18.19
C GLN A 865 -5.43 -25.77 -17.49
N VAL A 866 -5.30 -27.04 -17.10
CA VAL A 866 -6.37 -27.77 -16.39
C VAL A 866 -6.70 -27.10 -15.06
N ALA A 867 -5.67 -26.66 -14.31
CA ALA A 867 -5.86 -25.99 -13.02
C ALA A 867 -6.19 -24.50 -13.15
N GLY A 868 -5.65 -23.82 -14.17
CA GLY A 868 -5.64 -22.36 -14.27
C GLY A 868 -6.61 -21.74 -15.26
N SER A 869 -7.49 -22.48 -15.93
CA SER A 869 -8.36 -21.96 -17.00
C SER A 869 -9.80 -21.63 -16.60
N GLY A 870 -10.16 -21.78 -15.32
CA GLY A 870 -11.51 -21.50 -14.84
C GLY A 870 -12.60 -22.46 -15.37
N GLY A 871 -12.18 -23.66 -15.78
CA GLY A 871 -13.08 -24.67 -16.37
C GLY A 871 -13.95 -25.39 -15.35
N THR A 872 -13.36 -25.85 -14.25
CA THR A 872 -14.04 -26.64 -13.20
C THR A 872 -14.42 -25.81 -11.98
N PHE A 873 -13.67 -24.76 -11.69
CA PHE A 873 -13.93 -23.79 -10.63
C PHE A 873 -13.83 -22.37 -11.19
N PRO A 874 -14.61 -21.40 -10.66
CA PRO A 874 -14.38 -19.99 -10.94
C PRO A 874 -12.92 -19.61 -10.64
N ILE A 875 -12.29 -18.85 -11.53
CA ILE A 875 -10.84 -18.56 -11.40
C ILE A 875 -10.52 -17.83 -10.09
N GLN A 876 -11.44 -17.03 -9.58
CA GLN A 876 -11.31 -16.29 -8.32
C GLN A 876 -11.15 -17.19 -7.09
N MET A 877 -11.56 -18.46 -7.18
CA MET A 877 -11.40 -19.45 -6.11
C MET A 877 -10.04 -20.15 -6.12
N THR A 878 -9.21 -19.90 -7.14
CA THR A 878 -7.89 -20.52 -7.27
C THR A 878 -6.79 -19.67 -6.62
N PRO A 879 -5.64 -20.23 -6.22
CA PRO A 879 -4.52 -19.45 -5.71
C PRO A 879 -4.02 -18.35 -6.67
N ALA A 880 -3.43 -17.28 -6.14
CA ALA A 880 -2.99 -16.11 -6.90
C ALA A 880 -2.10 -16.43 -8.13
N PHE A 881 -1.26 -17.46 -8.03
CA PHE A 881 -0.47 -17.95 -9.17
C PHE A 881 -1.34 -18.35 -10.38
N PHE A 882 -2.40 -19.12 -10.15
CA PHE A 882 -3.30 -19.57 -11.22
C PHE A 882 -4.14 -18.41 -11.78
N GLN A 883 -4.54 -17.48 -10.92
CA GLN A 883 -5.21 -16.23 -11.34
C GLN A 883 -4.30 -15.37 -12.23
N ALA A 884 -3.00 -15.30 -11.94
CA ALA A 884 -2.04 -14.51 -12.72
C ALA A 884 -1.78 -15.10 -14.10
N ILE A 885 -1.69 -16.44 -14.22
CA ILE A 885 -1.46 -17.09 -15.52
C ILE A 885 -2.74 -17.22 -16.36
N TYR A 886 -3.93 -17.16 -15.75
CA TYR A 886 -5.24 -17.34 -16.40
C TYR A 886 -5.41 -16.61 -17.75
N PRO A 887 -5.04 -15.31 -17.90
CA PRO A 887 -5.18 -14.61 -19.17
C PRO A 887 -4.26 -15.12 -20.29
N PHE A 888 -3.20 -15.86 -19.94
CA PHE A 888 -2.19 -16.39 -20.86
C PHE A 888 -2.42 -17.86 -21.23
N LEU A 889 -3.52 -18.45 -20.75
CA LEU A 889 -3.86 -19.84 -21.00
C LEU A 889 -4.91 -19.95 -22.13
N PRO A 890 -4.61 -20.61 -23.26
CA PRO A 890 -5.59 -20.71 -24.35
C PRO A 890 -6.86 -21.49 -23.97
N PHE A 891 -6.79 -22.41 -23.00
CA PHE A 891 -7.98 -23.09 -22.45
C PHE A 891 -9.03 -22.12 -21.91
N THR A 892 -8.61 -21.00 -21.30
CA THR A 892 -9.53 -20.00 -20.74
C THR A 892 -10.54 -19.53 -21.78
N TYR A 893 -10.03 -19.13 -22.95
CA TYR A 893 -10.84 -18.59 -24.04
C TYR A 893 -11.56 -19.71 -24.80
N ALA A 894 -10.93 -20.87 -24.96
CA ALA A 894 -11.54 -22.02 -25.62
C ALA A 894 -12.77 -22.56 -24.86
N ILE A 895 -12.66 -22.72 -23.54
CA ILE A 895 -13.76 -23.18 -22.69
C ILE A 895 -14.88 -22.15 -22.69
N SER A 896 -14.54 -20.87 -22.57
CA SER A 896 -15.50 -19.77 -22.60
C SER A 896 -16.29 -19.75 -23.92
N ALA A 897 -15.62 -19.80 -25.08
CA ALA A 897 -16.29 -19.83 -26.39
C ALA A 897 -17.22 -21.03 -26.58
N ILE A 898 -16.81 -22.24 -26.15
CA ILE A 898 -17.69 -23.42 -26.23
C ILE A 898 -18.87 -23.31 -25.24
N ARG A 899 -18.64 -22.76 -24.04
CA ARG A 899 -19.67 -22.58 -23.02
C ARG A 899 -20.82 -21.69 -23.50
N GLU A 900 -20.54 -20.63 -24.25
CA GLU A 900 -21.56 -19.77 -24.85
C GLU A 900 -22.49 -20.56 -25.80
N THR A 901 -21.97 -21.52 -26.55
CA THR A 901 -22.81 -22.36 -27.44
C THR A 901 -23.69 -23.37 -26.68
N VAL A 902 -23.31 -23.70 -25.44
CA VAL A 902 -24.02 -24.63 -24.58
C VAL A 902 -25.09 -23.93 -23.73
N GLY A 903 -24.73 -22.80 -23.11
CA GLY A 903 -25.59 -22.07 -22.18
C GLY A 903 -26.47 -20.99 -22.84
N GLY A 904 -26.05 -20.43 -23.97
CA GLY A 904 -26.70 -19.32 -24.65
C GLY A 904 -25.67 -18.30 -25.15
N MET A 905 -25.80 -17.86 -26.40
CA MET A 905 -24.75 -17.15 -27.11
C MET A 905 -24.64 -15.65 -26.76
N LEU A 906 -23.48 -15.22 -26.24
CA LEU A 906 -23.08 -13.81 -26.17
C LEU A 906 -21.94 -13.50 -27.16
N TRP A 907 -22.26 -12.82 -28.25
CA TRP A 907 -21.33 -12.55 -29.35
C TRP A 907 -20.12 -11.69 -28.95
N ASP A 908 -20.27 -10.77 -27.99
CA ASP A 908 -19.15 -9.94 -27.53
C ASP A 908 -18.05 -10.78 -26.85
N ILE A 909 -18.46 -11.79 -26.07
CA ILE A 909 -17.55 -12.72 -25.38
C ILE A 909 -16.88 -13.64 -26.41
N VAL A 910 -17.68 -14.28 -27.26
CA VAL A 910 -17.18 -15.20 -28.28
C VAL A 910 -16.20 -14.52 -29.23
N THR A 911 -16.52 -13.31 -29.71
CA THR A 911 -15.65 -12.58 -30.63
C THR A 911 -14.30 -12.27 -29.99
N ARG A 912 -14.29 -11.80 -28.73
CA ARG A 912 -13.05 -11.58 -27.96
C ARG A 912 -12.25 -12.88 -27.86
N ASP A 913 -12.88 -13.98 -27.48
CA ASP A 913 -12.21 -15.25 -27.22
C ASP A 913 -11.59 -15.83 -28.50
N LEU A 914 -12.30 -15.77 -29.64
CA LEU A 914 -11.79 -16.18 -30.94
C LEU A 914 -10.62 -15.31 -31.43
N LEU A 915 -10.66 -14.00 -31.17
CA LEU A 915 -9.55 -13.09 -31.49
C LEU A 915 -8.30 -13.41 -30.68
N VAL A 916 -8.43 -13.64 -29.37
CA VAL A 916 -7.30 -14.00 -28.52
C VAL A 916 -6.70 -15.35 -28.92
N LEU A 917 -7.54 -16.35 -29.19
CA LEU A 917 -7.09 -17.66 -29.70
C LEU A 917 -6.37 -17.53 -31.05
N SER A 918 -6.84 -16.65 -31.94
CA SER A 918 -6.16 -16.36 -33.20
C SER A 918 -4.78 -15.73 -32.97
N ALA A 919 -4.63 -14.85 -31.97
CA ALA A 919 -3.35 -14.26 -31.61
C ALA A 919 -2.33 -15.32 -31.16
N PHE A 920 -2.74 -16.34 -30.39
CA PHE A 920 -1.86 -17.47 -30.04
C PHE A 920 -1.32 -18.19 -31.28
N VAL A 921 -2.16 -18.43 -32.30
CA VAL A 921 -1.73 -19.07 -33.55
C VAL A 921 -0.67 -18.22 -34.26
N VAL A 922 -0.91 -16.91 -34.38
CA VAL A 922 0.02 -15.99 -35.04
C VAL A 922 1.38 -15.99 -34.31
N VAL A 923 1.37 -15.88 -32.98
CA VAL A 923 2.60 -15.92 -32.16
C VAL A 923 3.36 -17.22 -32.37
N MET A 924 2.67 -18.37 -32.36
CA MET A 924 3.32 -19.67 -32.52
C MET A 924 3.89 -19.91 -33.92
N ILE A 925 3.21 -19.44 -34.97
CA ILE A 925 3.72 -19.52 -36.35
C ILE A 925 4.97 -18.63 -36.50
N VAL A 926 4.93 -17.40 -35.98
CA VAL A 926 6.09 -16.49 -36.01
C VAL A 926 7.27 -17.09 -35.25
N ALA A 927 7.03 -17.62 -34.04
CA ALA A 927 8.05 -18.31 -33.25
C ALA A 927 8.64 -19.50 -34.01
N ALA A 928 7.80 -20.30 -34.70
CA ALA A 928 8.27 -21.43 -35.49
C ALA A 928 9.15 -21.02 -36.66
N LEU A 929 8.79 -19.96 -37.38
CA LEU A 929 9.58 -19.49 -38.53
C LEU A 929 10.94 -18.91 -38.11
N LEU A 930 10.99 -18.21 -36.98
CA LEU A 930 12.21 -17.55 -36.50
C LEU A 930 13.13 -18.51 -35.73
N LEU A 931 12.58 -19.34 -34.85
CA LEU A 931 13.36 -20.09 -33.86
C LEU A 931 13.71 -21.52 -34.29
N LYS A 932 12.94 -22.14 -35.19
CA LYS A 932 13.17 -23.54 -35.59
C LYS A 932 14.56 -23.78 -36.15
N THR A 933 15.02 -22.91 -37.06
CA THR A 933 16.33 -23.07 -37.71
C THR A 933 17.51 -22.90 -36.74
N PRO A 934 17.60 -21.84 -35.91
CA PRO A 934 18.71 -21.68 -34.98
C PRO A 934 18.70 -22.72 -33.85
N ILE A 935 17.53 -23.06 -33.30
CA ILE A 935 17.42 -24.00 -32.19
C ILE A 935 17.78 -25.41 -32.64
N ASN A 936 17.29 -25.87 -33.80
CA ASN A 936 17.62 -27.19 -34.29
C ASN A 936 19.14 -27.35 -34.48
N LYS A 937 19.81 -26.37 -35.12
CA LYS A 937 21.27 -26.37 -35.28
C LYS A 937 22.03 -26.39 -33.95
N SER A 938 21.57 -25.61 -32.97
CA SER A 938 22.21 -25.57 -31.65
C SER A 938 21.99 -26.85 -30.84
N SER A 939 20.87 -27.54 -31.06
CA SER A 939 20.50 -28.74 -30.32
C SER A 939 21.13 -30.03 -30.85
N GLU A 940 21.64 -30.03 -32.09
CA GLU A 940 22.23 -31.21 -32.75
C GLU A 940 23.30 -31.90 -31.88
N LYS A 941 24.29 -31.15 -31.37
CA LYS A 941 25.34 -31.69 -30.49
C LYS A 941 24.80 -32.25 -29.17
N PHE A 942 23.80 -31.59 -28.59
CA PHE A 942 23.20 -32.03 -27.32
C PHE A 942 22.40 -33.33 -27.52
N VAL A 943 21.64 -33.41 -28.61
CA VAL A 943 20.87 -34.60 -28.97
C VAL A 943 21.80 -35.77 -29.33
N GLU A 944 22.90 -35.53 -30.03
CA GLU A 944 23.91 -36.54 -30.36
C GLU A 944 24.55 -37.13 -29.09
N ASN A 945 24.93 -36.28 -28.14
CA ASN A 945 25.44 -36.69 -26.83
C ASN A 945 24.38 -37.44 -25.99
N ALA A 946 23.12 -36.97 -26.00
CA ALA A 946 22.02 -37.62 -25.29
C ALA A 946 21.71 -39.01 -25.89
N LYS A 947 21.72 -39.16 -27.21
CA LYS A 947 21.57 -40.46 -27.89
C LYS A 947 22.74 -41.40 -27.60
N GLY A 948 23.94 -40.86 -27.39
CA GLY A 948 25.10 -41.62 -26.90
C GLY A 948 24.86 -42.33 -25.56
N SER A 949 23.94 -41.83 -24.71
CA SER A 949 23.58 -42.46 -23.44
C SER A 949 22.85 -43.80 -23.59
N LYS A 950 22.28 -44.09 -24.78
CA LYS A 950 21.37 -45.23 -25.06
C LYS A 950 20.09 -45.29 -24.21
N ILE A 951 19.86 -44.30 -23.34
CA ILE A 951 18.66 -44.20 -22.50
C ILE A 951 17.59 -43.33 -23.19
N ILE A 952 18.03 -42.35 -23.98
CA ILE A 952 17.16 -41.37 -24.64
C ILE A 952 17.20 -41.63 -26.15
N HIS A 953 16.04 -41.93 -26.74
CA HIS A 953 15.88 -42.22 -28.15
C HIS A 953 15.52 -41.00 -29.01
#